data_AF-A0A965KH52-F1
#
_entry.id   AF-A0A965KH52-F1
#
_cell.length_a   1.000
_cell.length_b   1.000
_cell.length_c   1.000
_cell.angle_alpha   90.00
_cell.angle_beta   90.00
_cell.angle_gamma   90.00
#
_symmetry.space_group_name_H-M   'P 1'
#
loop_
_entity.id
_entity.type
_entity.pdbx_description
1 polymer ?
#
loop_
_entity_poly.entity_id
_entity_poly.type
_entity_poly.pdbx_seq_one_letter_code
_entity_poly.pdbx_strand_id
1 'polypeptide(L)'
;MSPGELFGVIMVVALLAFLIYLPVRFFMLIGQVRRLEQEVSLLASRRSPTLVRSESEAVPAASPVVASAPVVPPPLPAKPAQPVPTARPADTAQPDPFFERLRDLGLLPPADLKGEYALGAWWAVRVGGVLAVAAVVFLGIWLNLRSAIPPIIRVIEVALVGAGLFWGGLRLAAKRKDLGEVLAASGLAVWQFAAWATYGLDKMRVCDSAGSAALVQFLVAVGVAFVALAKGSKLFSQLAVLFAAVAVYFSIGTGAAAGQTAAGAGLVALLGVILMVRGPWGSAGVLGLLGSQACLLLLYAAMPTKDAHYLPLQFAALGSFLVLWLGERLVKDDAVLLGANARAAFQLASFFAPACLALFLATGGENDRATVSLLIAAVASIAGYLEQRRNRLVSEVLLLAAVGFVGAGLAWLADPHLVWLIWAVAAAATLVVGTRTRSELVRWASEALAAVATFAFIDHPPAKPWIGLSGIAALGLMLALREDWERPHFRQKFRRIVGLLGLATVVLAVQDSLPKADTGWPWLVLLLLAAVRFRPALLWAAAPGYILTAFLVVFDLTQSKSWSILWSGSIMLINAVALWRLIGLEGTGAKVLRHVLAFATAVMVFAFFHYVADLCFLQRSPPGRPSAAMAAFTWISGGLLLVALTSLLRRLGAVPTDLSLFAAGAFFGQVLQAFMIKLQGVRELGLVQTPFILLGLACLLYVLAIHTRGQGGWGTFQRSALGSAMLFGSTFFMLAHLPGAGVSLFWALASVLT
;
A
#
# COMPACT_ATOMS: atom_id res chain seq x y z
N MET A 1 4.88 20.02 35.15
CA MET A 1 5.55 18.72 35.25
C MET A 1 5.81 18.44 36.72
N SER A 2 5.14 17.44 37.30
CA SER A 2 5.27 17.10 38.73
C SER A 2 6.63 16.43 39.01
N PRO A 3 7.15 16.44 40.25
CA PRO A 3 8.39 15.73 40.58
C PRO A 3 8.32 14.22 40.26
N GLY A 4 7.13 13.61 40.31
CA GLY A 4 6.89 12.23 39.91
C GLY A 4 6.99 12.01 38.39
N GLU A 5 6.51 12.94 37.57
CA GLU A 5 6.68 12.92 36.11
C GLU A 5 8.14 13.10 35.71
N LEU A 6 8.87 13.97 36.40
CA LEU A 6 10.29 14.22 36.13
C LEU A 6 11.15 12.99 36.51
N PHE A 7 10.85 12.34 37.64
CA PHE A 7 11.50 11.10 38.05
C PHE A 7 11.13 9.92 37.12
N GLY A 8 9.87 9.86 36.66
CA GLY A 8 9.41 8.92 35.65
C GLY A 8 10.16 9.09 34.32
N VAL A 9 10.32 10.33 33.85
CA VAL A 9 11.09 10.64 32.63
C VAL A 9 12.58 10.32 32.81
N ILE A 10 13.18 10.57 33.97
CA ILE A 10 14.58 10.20 34.25
C ILE A 10 14.75 8.67 34.27
N MET A 11 13.84 7.93 34.91
CA MET A 11 13.85 6.47 34.90
C MET A 11 13.63 5.90 33.50
N VAL A 12 12.75 6.53 32.70
CA VAL A 12 12.51 6.18 31.30
C VAL A 12 13.76 6.43 30.46
N VAL A 13 14.42 7.60 30.60
CA VAL A 13 15.67 7.92 29.89
C VAL A 13 16.80 6.98 30.33
N ALA A 14 16.87 6.62 31.61
CA ALA A 14 17.83 5.65 32.11
C ALA A 14 17.56 4.23 31.58
N LEU A 15 16.30 3.81 31.50
CA LEU A 15 15.91 2.52 30.94
C LEU A 15 16.20 2.45 29.43
N LEU A 16 15.95 3.55 28.71
CA LEU A 16 16.18 3.70 27.28
C LEU A 16 17.70 3.74 27.00
N ALA A 17 18.45 4.50 27.80
CA ALA A 17 19.91 4.48 27.77
C ALA A 17 20.44 3.08 28.07
N PHE A 18 19.89 2.36 29.06
CA PHE A 18 20.33 1.01 29.42
C PHE A 18 20.00 -0.03 28.33
N LEU A 19 18.78 -0.01 27.78
CA LEU A 19 18.33 -0.91 26.71
C LEU A 19 19.03 -0.64 25.37
N ILE A 20 19.55 0.57 25.13
CA ILE A 20 20.39 0.87 23.96
C ILE A 20 21.86 0.58 24.26
N TYR A 21 22.36 1.01 25.40
CA TYR A 21 23.77 0.92 25.78
C TYR A 21 24.22 -0.53 25.96
N LEU A 22 23.43 -1.39 26.60
CA LEU A 22 23.84 -2.75 26.89
C LEU A 22 24.00 -3.57 25.59
N PRO A 23 23.06 -3.56 24.63
CA PRO A 23 23.28 -4.17 23.32
C PRO A 23 24.43 -3.51 22.55
N VAL A 24 24.48 -2.18 22.46
CA VAL A 24 25.53 -1.49 21.68
C VAL A 24 26.92 -1.79 22.23
N ARG A 25 27.13 -1.72 23.55
CA ARG A 25 28.41 -2.03 24.20
C ARG A 25 28.75 -3.51 24.10
N PHE A 26 27.77 -4.40 24.27
CA PHE A 26 27.96 -5.82 24.05
C PHE A 26 28.36 -6.13 22.59
N PHE A 27 27.74 -5.50 21.61
CA PHE A 27 28.09 -5.67 20.19
C PHE A 27 29.43 -5.03 19.82
N MET A 28 29.80 -3.89 20.42
CA MET A 28 31.16 -3.33 20.29
C MET A 28 32.21 -4.30 20.84
N LEU A 29 31.97 -4.87 22.02
CA LEU A 29 32.85 -5.87 22.62
C LEU A 29 32.94 -7.14 21.74
N ILE A 30 31.83 -7.59 21.15
CA ILE A 30 31.86 -8.68 20.16
C ILE A 30 32.70 -8.31 18.95
N GLY A 31 32.54 -7.09 18.42
CA GLY A 31 33.33 -6.60 17.29
C GLY A 31 34.83 -6.59 17.60
N GLN A 32 35.21 -6.13 18.79
CA GLN A 32 36.58 -6.12 19.28
C GLN A 32 37.15 -7.54 19.46
N VAL A 33 36.40 -8.44 20.12
CA VAL A 33 36.80 -9.84 20.30
C VAL A 33 36.96 -10.54 18.95
N ARG A 34 36.06 -10.32 18.00
CA ARG A 34 36.17 -10.90 16.66
C ARG A 34 37.35 -10.35 15.87
N ARG A 35 37.67 -9.05 16.01
CA ARG A 35 38.86 -8.46 15.41
C ARG A 35 40.13 -9.08 16.00
N LEU A 36 40.16 -9.28 17.31
CA LEU A 36 41.24 -9.98 18.00
C LEU A 36 41.35 -11.44 17.56
N GLU A 37 40.24 -12.18 17.41
CA GLU A 37 40.24 -13.55 16.88
C GLU A 37 40.78 -13.61 15.44
N GLN A 38 40.42 -12.63 14.60
CA GLN A 38 40.94 -12.51 13.24
C GLN A 38 42.43 -12.17 13.22
N GLU A 39 42.88 -11.22 14.03
CA GLU A 39 44.31 -10.89 14.16
C GLU A 39 45.11 -12.08 14.72
N VAL A 40 44.57 -12.81 15.72
CA VAL A 40 45.20 -14.01 16.29
C VAL A 40 45.25 -15.17 15.28
N SER A 41 44.19 -15.41 14.51
CA SER A 41 44.18 -16.44 13.46
C SER A 41 45.11 -16.10 12.29
N LEU A 42 45.23 -14.81 11.94
CA LEU A 42 46.23 -14.32 10.98
C LEU A 42 47.67 -14.45 11.51
N LEU A 43 47.89 -14.24 12.80
CA LEU A 43 49.19 -14.47 13.45
C LEU A 43 49.52 -15.95 13.59
N ALA A 44 48.54 -16.80 13.90
CA ALA A 44 48.69 -18.25 13.98
C ALA A 44 48.99 -18.86 12.60
N SER A 45 48.34 -18.38 11.53
CA SER A 45 48.64 -18.79 10.15
C SER A 45 50.01 -18.31 9.66
N ARG A 46 50.53 -17.18 10.16
CA ARG A 46 51.92 -16.77 9.92
C ARG A 46 52.97 -17.60 10.65
N ARG A 47 52.60 -18.28 11.75
CA ARG A 47 53.54 -19.06 12.58
C ARG A 47 53.77 -20.49 12.08
N SER A 48 53.07 -20.91 11.02
CA SER A 48 53.25 -22.23 10.40
C SER A 48 53.90 -22.15 9.01
N PRO A 49 55.24 -22.11 8.94
CA PRO A 49 55.98 -22.68 7.83
C PRO A 49 56.77 -23.92 8.27
N THR A 50 56.31 -25.08 7.81
CA THR A 50 57.07 -26.22 7.26
C THR A 50 58.45 -26.57 7.83
N LEU A 51 58.55 -27.74 8.46
CA LEU A 51 59.70 -28.66 8.34
C LEU A 51 59.20 -29.91 7.58
N VAL A 52 59.13 -29.82 6.26
CA VAL A 52 59.02 -31.01 5.39
C VAL A 52 60.00 -30.81 4.25
N ARG A 53 61.03 -31.65 4.27
CA ARG A 53 62.08 -31.81 3.26
C ARG A 53 61.45 -32.33 1.97
N SER A 54 61.64 -31.59 0.88
CA SER A 54 61.38 -32.06 -0.48
C SER A 54 62.66 -32.66 -1.05
N GLU A 55 62.58 -33.88 -1.58
CA GLU A 55 63.43 -34.30 -2.68
C GLU A 55 62.53 -34.99 -3.70
N SER A 56 62.66 -34.55 -4.94
CA SER A 56 61.78 -34.75 -6.08
C SER A 56 62.59 -35.41 -7.17
N GLU A 57 62.08 -36.47 -7.81
CA GLU A 57 62.39 -36.75 -9.20
C GLU A 57 61.28 -37.58 -9.88
N ALA A 58 60.99 -37.26 -11.14
CA ALA A 58 59.83 -37.64 -11.95
C ALA A 58 60.04 -38.94 -12.78
N VAL A 59 59.09 -39.90 -12.87
CA VAL A 59 58.09 -40.21 -13.97
C VAL A 59 58.72 -40.59 -15.34
N PRO A 60 58.23 -41.55 -16.21
CA PRO A 60 56.90 -42.24 -16.32
C PRO A 60 56.83 -43.77 -16.69
N ALA A 61 55.59 -44.32 -16.58
CA ALA A 61 54.83 -45.28 -17.42
C ALA A 61 55.42 -46.60 -18.00
N ALA A 62 54.74 -47.75 -17.73
CA ALA A 62 54.17 -48.70 -18.71
C ALA A 62 53.58 -49.98 -18.02
N SER A 63 52.36 -50.39 -18.42
CA SER A 63 51.82 -51.77 -18.25
C SER A 63 52.46 -52.73 -19.30
N PRO A 64 52.21 -54.06 -19.41
CA PRO A 64 51.10 -54.91 -18.90
C PRO A 64 51.50 -56.37 -18.48
N VAL A 65 50.49 -57.27 -18.33
CA VAL A 65 50.49 -58.72 -18.73
C VAL A 65 50.04 -59.76 -17.66
N VAL A 66 48.82 -60.27 -17.87
CA VAL A 66 48.33 -61.68 -17.94
C VAL A 66 48.15 -62.57 -16.69
N ALA A 67 47.02 -63.32 -16.76
CA ALA A 67 46.65 -64.64 -16.21
C ALA A 67 45.54 -64.57 -15.15
N SER A 68 44.45 -65.34 -15.16
CA SER A 68 43.96 -66.42 -16.03
C SER A 68 42.56 -66.80 -15.50
N ALA A 69 41.60 -67.08 -16.38
CA ALA A 69 40.33 -67.73 -16.02
C ALA A 69 40.42 -69.24 -16.28
N PRO A 70 39.61 -70.06 -15.57
CA PRO A 70 38.91 -71.16 -16.26
C PRO A 70 37.42 -71.24 -15.83
N VAL A 71 36.46 -71.23 -16.76
CA VAL A 71 35.81 -72.37 -17.46
C VAL A 71 34.34 -72.49 -17.00
N VAL A 72 33.45 -72.61 -17.99
CA VAL A 72 31.97 -72.50 -17.96
C VAL A 72 31.30 -73.88 -17.79
N PRO A 73 30.00 -73.96 -17.42
CA PRO A 73 29.01 -74.55 -18.35
C PRO A 73 27.70 -73.72 -18.48
N PRO A 74 26.90 -73.93 -19.55
CA PRO A 74 26.05 -72.93 -20.22
C PRO A 74 24.62 -72.76 -19.64
N PRO A 75 23.93 -71.62 -19.88
CA PRO A 75 22.53 -71.43 -19.51
C PRO A 75 21.54 -72.02 -20.54
N LEU A 76 20.47 -72.63 -20.03
CA LEU A 76 19.29 -73.12 -20.76
C LEU A 76 18.48 -71.96 -21.42
N PRO A 77 17.69 -72.24 -22.48
CA PRO A 77 17.15 -71.23 -23.39
C PRO A 77 16.10 -70.29 -22.77
N ALA A 78 16.13 -69.04 -23.24
CA ALA A 78 15.30 -67.93 -22.79
C ALA A 78 13.79 -68.13 -23.04
N LYS A 79 12.99 -67.80 -22.02
CA LYS A 79 11.53 -67.60 -22.15
C LYS A 79 11.27 -66.20 -22.73
N PRO A 80 10.36 -66.03 -23.70
CA PRO A 80 10.12 -64.73 -24.34
C PRO A 80 9.62 -63.68 -23.34
N ALA A 81 10.22 -62.49 -23.40
CA ALA A 81 9.82 -61.33 -22.62
C ALA A 81 8.40 -60.87 -22.99
N GLN A 82 7.52 -60.73 -22.00
CA GLN A 82 6.31 -59.92 -22.13
C GLN A 82 6.69 -58.44 -22.05
N PRO A 83 6.08 -57.56 -22.85
CA PRO A 83 6.44 -56.14 -22.90
C PRO A 83 6.07 -55.45 -21.58
N VAL A 84 7.09 -54.89 -20.92
CA VAL A 84 6.95 -53.99 -19.78
C VAL A 84 6.28 -52.70 -20.27
N PRO A 85 5.18 -52.23 -19.66
CA PRO A 85 4.67 -50.89 -19.93
C PRO A 85 5.71 -49.89 -19.44
N THR A 86 6.15 -49.00 -20.33
CA THR A 86 7.00 -47.85 -20.02
C THR A 86 6.49 -47.12 -18.78
N ALA A 87 7.18 -47.30 -17.65
CA ALA A 87 6.99 -46.47 -16.48
C ALA A 87 7.40 -45.04 -16.85
N ARG A 88 6.41 -44.14 -16.86
CA ARG A 88 6.63 -42.70 -16.83
C ARG A 88 7.60 -42.41 -15.68
N PRO A 89 8.66 -41.59 -15.86
CA PRO A 89 9.47 -41.17 -14.72
C PRO A 89 8.52 -40.50 -13.72
N ALA A 90 8.50 -41.01 -12.49
CA ALA A 90 7.76 -40.39 -11.41
C ALA A 90 8.26 -38.95 -11.28
N ASP A 91 7.35 -38.00 -11.42
CA ASP A 91 7.58 -36.61 -11.01
C ASP A 91 8.14 -36.67 -9.59
N THR A 92 9.42 -36.32 -9.43
CA THR A 92 9.96 -35.99 -8.13
C THR A 92 9.31 -34.66 -7.76
N ALA A 93 8.14 -34.75 -7.11
CA ALA A 93 7.47 -33.61 -6.53
C ALA A 93 8.50 -32.84 -5.71
N GLN A 94 8.80 -31.61 -6.16
CA GLN A 94 9.68 -30.71 -5.44
C GLN A 94 9.14 -30.61 -4.01
N PRO A 95 9.93 -30.94 -2.97
CA PRO A 95 9.43 -31.00 -1.61
C PRO A 95 8.86 -29.65 -1.21
N ASP A 96 7.64 -29.65 -0.66
CA ASP A 96 6.97 -28.42 -0.27
C ASP A 96 7.83 -27.62 0.74
N PRO A 97 8.15 -26.35 0.43
CA PRO A 97 9.09 -25.54 1.22
C PRO A 97 8.59 -25.26 2.65
N PHE A 98 7.29 -25.40 2.90
CA PHE A 98 6.71 -25.30 4.24
C PHE A 98 7.05 -26.51 5.11
N PHE A 99 6.96 -27.73 4.57
CA PHE A 99 7.25 -28.95 5.31
C PHE A 99 8.74 -29.11 5.57
N GLU A 100 9.60 -28.68 4.65
CA GLU A 100 11.04 -28.56 4.91
C GLU A 100 11.32 -27.61 6.07
N ARG A 101 10.63 -26.46 6.13
CA ARG A 101 10.79 -25.50 7.23
C ARG A 101 10.35 -26.05 8.59
N LEU A 102 9.28 -26.86 8.63
CA LEU A 102 8.86 -27.54 9.85
C LEU A 102 9.84 -28.65 10.28
N ARG A 103 10.47 -29.35 9.32
CA ARG A 103 11.54 -30.31 9.60
C ARG A 103 12.80 -29.62 10.13
N ASP A 104 13.18 -28.49 9.54
CA ASP A 104 14.30 -27.66 10.01
C ASP A 104 14.10 -27.12 11.42
N LEU A 105 12.84 -26.90 11.82
CA LEU A 105 12.48 -26.53 13.20
C LEU A 105 12.44 -27.73 14.15
N GLY A 106 12.62 -28.95 13.65
CA GLY A 106 12.55 -30.19 14.44
C GLY A 106 11.13 -30.59 14.84
N LEU A 107 10.10 -29.96 14.25
CA LEU A 107 8.68 -30.24 14.52
C LEU A 107 8.17 -31.43 13.71
N LEU A 108 8.80 -31.71 12.57
CA LEU A 108 8.50 -32.87 11.75
C LEU A 108 9.71 -33.82 11.66
N PRO A 109 9.45 -35.13 11.48
CA PRO A 109 10.50 -36.12 11.32
C PRO A 109 11.32 -35.87 10.04
N PRO A 110 12.64 -36.14 10.06
CA PRO A 110 13.50 -36.01 8.89
C PRO A 110 13.00 -36.85 7.71
N ALA A 111 13.15 -36.31 6.49
CA ALA A 111 12.62 -36.92 5.26
C ALA A 111 13.29 -38.27 4.92
N ASP A 112 14.48 -38.53 5.48
CA ASP A 112 15.27 -39.73 5.22
C ASP A 112 14.88 -40.94 6.08
N LEU A 113 13.95 -40.75 7.04
CA LEU A 113 13.45 -41.85 7.89
C LEU A 113 12.53 -42.77 7.09
N LYS A 114 13.07 -43.90 6.65
CA LYS A 114 12.31 -44.94 5.94
C LYS A 114 11.68 -45.93 6.93
N GLY A 115 10.35 -46.01 6.93
CA GLY A 115 9.56 -47.01 7.65
C GLY A 115 8.81 -46.51 8.89
N GLU A 116 7.63 -47.07 9.15
CA GLU A 116 6.74 -46.70 10.26
C GLU A 116 7.39 -46.89 11.64
N TYR A 117 8.25 -47.89 11.79
CA TYR A 117 8.99 -48.15 13.02
C TYR A 117 9.97 -47.03 13.37
N ALA A 118 10.68 -46.48 12.37
CA ALA A 118 11.63 -45.39 12.57
C ALA A 118 10.92 -44.08 12.93
N LEU A 119 9.74 -43.85 12.33
CA LEU A 119 8.84 -42.76 12.67
C LEU A 119 8.32 -42.89 14.11
N GLY A 120 7.87 -44.09 14.48
CA GLY A 120 7.40 -44.41 15.83
C GLY A 120 8.48 -44.24 16.88
N ALA A 121 9.71 -44.69 16.61
CA ALA A 121 10.86 -44.53 17.51
C ALA A 121 11.24 -43.05 17.69
N TRP A 122 11.18 -42.25 16.63
CA TRP A 122 11.45 -40.81 16.69
C TRP A 122 10.43 -40.04 17.56
N TRP A 123 9.15 -40.40 17.48
CA TRP A 123 8.09 -39.84 18.32
C TRP A 123 8.14 -40.36 19.76
N ALA A 124 8.39 -41.65 19.96
CA ALA A 124 8.42 -42.28 21.28
C ALA A 124 9.42 -41.59 22.23
N VAL A 125 10.59 -41.20 21.72
CA VAL A 125 11.60 -40.48 22.51
C VAL A 125 11.11 -39.10 22.97
N ARG A 126 10.41 -38.35 22.11
CA ARG A 126 9.88 -37.02 22.42
C ARG A 126 8.70 -37.09 23.39
N VAL A 127 7.78 -38.02 23.16
CA VAL A 127 6.66 -38.29 24.07
C VAL A 127 7.17 -38.74 25.43
N GLY A 128 8.17 -39.62 25.47
CA GLY A 128 8.85 -40.04 26.69
C GLY A 128 9.52 -38.86 27.43
N GLY A 129 10.19 -37.97 26.70
CA GLY A 129 10.77 -36.75 27.27
C GLY A 129 9.73 -35.81 27.88
N VAL A 130 8.57 -35.65 27.24
CA VAL A 130 7.44 -34.86 27.76
C VAL A 130 6.82 -35.52 28.99
N LEU A 131 6.62 -36.84 28.97
CA LEU A 131 6.12 -37.60 30.12
C LEU A 131 7.07 -37.51 31.31
N ALA A 132 8.39 -37.53 31.08
CA ALA A 132 9.38 -37.36 32.14
C ALA A 132 9.28 -35.98 32.79
N VAL A 133 9.13 -34.91 31.99
CA VAL A 133 8.91 -33.55 32.52
C VAL A 133 7.58 -33.50 33.29
N ALA A 134 6.50 -34.06 32.75
CA ALA A 134 5.19 -34.09 33.40
C ALA A 134 5.25 -34.82 34.75
N ALA A 135 5.93 -35.96 34.83
CA ALA A 135 6.11 -36.70 36.08
C ALA A 135 6.82 -35.86 37.15
N VAL A 136 7.84 -35.08 36.76
CA VAL A 136 8.55 -34.18 37.67
C VAL A 136 7.69 -32.98 38.08
N VAL A 137 6.88 -32.44 37.17
CA VAL A 137 5.90 -31.39 37.51
C VAL A 137 4.88 -31.92 38.53
N PHE A 138 4.35 -33.13 38.32
CA PHE A 138 3.46 -33.79 39.28
C PHE A 138 4.15 -34.03 40.63
N LEU A 139 5.40 -34.46 40.64
CA LEU A 139 6.20 -34.58 41.85
C LEU A 139 6.33 -33.23 42.57
N GLY A 140 6.62 -32.15 41.83
CA GLY A 140 6.67 -30.79 42.37
C GLY A 140 5.36 -30.35 43.00
N ILE A 141 4.23 -30.58 42.31
CA ILE A 141 2.89 -30.28 42.84
C ILE A 141 2.59 -31.14 44.09
N TRP A 142 2.96 -32.42 44.07
CA TRP A 142 2.77 -33.31 45.21
C TRP A 142 3.57 -32.87 46.43
N LEU A 143 4.85 -32.52 46.22
CA LEU A 143 5.72 -31.96 47.26
C LEU A 143 5.18 -30.62 47.79
N ASN A 144 4.51 -29.82 46.95
CA ASN A 144 3.84 -28.59 47.37
C ASN A 144 2.61 -28.87 48.24
N LEU A 145 1.83 -29.91 47.93
CA LEU A 145 0.60 -30.22 48.67
C LEU A 145 0.85 -30.96 49.98
N ARG A 146 1.70 -31.99 49.98
CA ARG A 146 1.78 -32.98 51.07
C ARG A 146 3.02 -32.94 51.96
N SER A 147 4.08 -32.22 51.60
CA SER A 147 5.34 -32.28 52.34
C SER A 147 5.42 -31.27 53.49
N ALA A 148 6.09 -31.64 54.59
CA ALA A 148 6.43 -30.78 55.74
C ALA A 148 7.89 -30.26 55.69
N ILE A 149 8.65 -30.60 54.64
CA ILE A 149 10.07 -30.29 54.47
C ILE A 149 10.30 -28.78 54.22
N PRO A 150 11.41 -28.15 54.64
CA PRO A 150 11.72 -26.76 54.29
C PRO A 150 11.65 -26.46 52.78
N PRO A 151 11.13 -25.29 52.34
CA PRO A 151 10.91 -24.96 50.92
C PRO A 151 12.16 -25.09 50.04
N ILE A 152 13.32 -24.66 50.54
CA ILE A 152 14.57 -24.68 49.78
C ILE A 152 15.06 -26.11 49.46
N ILE A 153 14.84 -27.05 50.38
CA ILE A 153 15.21 -28.45 50.18
C ILE A 153 14.33 -29.07 49.10
N ARG A 154 13.03 -28.72 49.03
CA ARG A 154 12.12 -29.20 47.98
C ARG A 154 12.55 -28.72 46.59
N VAL A 155 12.94 -27.44 46.47
CA VAL A 155 13.43 -26.87 45.21
C VAL A 155 14.73 -27.56 44.79
N ILE A 156 15.65 -27.78 45.73
CA ILE A 156 16.92 -28.48 45.48
C ILE A 156 16.66 -29.92 45.03
N GLU A 157 15.73 -30.64 45.64
CA GLU A 157 15.36 -32.01 45.25
C GLU A 157 14.92 -32.07 43.78
N VAL A 158 13.98 -31.20 43.38
CA VAL A 158 13.53 -31.09 41.98
C VAL A 158 14.68 -30.68 41.06
N ALA A 159 15.53 -29.74 41.48
CA ALA A 159 16.70 -29.30 40.70
C ALA A 159 17.75 -30.43 40.54
N LEU A 160 17.93 -31.29 41.53
CA LEU A 160 18.84 -32.45 41.47
C LEU A 160 18.31 -33.52 40.50
N VAL A 161 17.00 -33.75 40.48
CA VAL A 161 16.37 -34.62 39.46
C VAL A 161 16.63 -34.07 38.06
N GLY A 162 16.45 -32.76 37.86
CA GLY A 162 16.77 -32.08 36.60
C GLY A 162 18.26 -32.23 36.22
N ALA A 163 19.16 -32.08 37.18
CA ALA A 163 20.60 -32.24 36.98
C ALA A 163 20.97 -33.68 36.58
N GLY A 164 20.34 -34.67 37.22
CA GLY A 164 20.51 -36.09 36.90
C GLY A 164 20.04 -36.42 35.48
N LEU A 165 18.86 -35.92 35.07
CA LEU A 165 18.34 -36.08 33.72
C LEU A 165 19.25 -35.40 32.68
N PHE A 166 19.71 -34.17 32.97
CA PHE A 166 20.59 -33.43 32.08
C PHE A 166 21.94 -34.13 31.89
N TRP A 167 22.58 -34.52 32.99
CA TRP A 167 23.88 -35.21 32.95
C TRP A 167 23.76 -36.60 32.30
N GLY A 168 22.71 -37.34 32.65
CA GLY A 168 22.37 -38.62 32.02
C GLY A 168 22.15 -38.48 30.52
N GLY A 169 21.40 -37.46 30.10
CA GLY A 169 21.17 -37.10 28.70
C GLY A 169 22.46 -36.77 27.96
N LEU A 170 23.35 -35.96 28.54
CA LEU A 170 24.66 -35.65 27.96
C LEU A 170 25.54 -36.89 27.78
N ARG A 171 25.58 -37.80 28.76
CA ARG A 171 26.32 -39.07 28.64
C ARG A 171 25.70 -39.97 27.58
N LEU A 172 24.37 -39.99 27.49
CA LEU A 172 23.65 -40.84 26.55
C LEU A 172 23.74 -40.30 25.12
N ALA A 173 23.86 -38.98 24.94
CA ALA A 173 24.06 -38.33 23.65
C ALA A 173 25.37 -38.79 22.96
N ALA A 174 26.36 -39.23 23.74
CA ALA A 174 27.59 -39.84 23.20
C ALA A 174 27.34 -41.20 22.54
N LYS A 175 26.27 -41.92 22.92
CA LYS A 175 25.91 -43.25 22.36
C LYS A 175 24.74 -43.18 21.39
N ARG A 176 23.71 -42.38 21.69
CA ARG A 176 22.52 -42.14 20.87
C ARG A 176 22.18 -40.66 20.92
N LYS A 177 22.60 -39.92 19.90
CA LYS A 177 22.53 -38.45 19.84
C LYS A 177 21.12 -37.91 20.09
N ASP A 178 20.13 -38.32 19.29
CA ASP A 178 18.73 -37.84 19.41
C ASP A 178 18.12 -38.11 20.78
N LEU A 179 18.31 -39.33 21.30
CA LEU A 179 17.72 -39.74 22.58
C LEU A 179 18.39 -39.03 23.76
N GLY A 180 19.70 -38.86 23.71
CA GLY A 180 20.44 -38.10 24.72
C GLY A 180 20.12 -36.60 24.70
N GLU A 181 19.96 -36.00 23.52
CA GLU A 181 19.59 -34.58 23.38
C GLU A 181 18.18 -34.30 23.92
N VAL A 182 17.19 -35.15 23.64
CA VAL A 182 15.83 -35.01 24.18
C VAL A 182 15.83 -35.19 25.71
N LEU A 183 16.56 -36.19 26.24
CA LEU A 183 16.65 -36.40 27.68
C LEU A 183 17.35 -35.22 28.38
N ALA A 184 18.40 -34.69 27.77
CA ALA A 184 19.09 -33.51 28.28
C ALA A 184 18.17 -32.27 28.25
N ALA A 185 17.41 -32.08 27.17
CA ALA A 185 16.40 -31.04 27.06
C ALA A 185 15.31 -31.15 28.14
N SER A 186 14.82 -32.36 28.44
CA SER A 186 13.90 -32.61 29.55
C SER A 186 14.51 -32.20 30.91
N GLY A 187 15.80 -32.51 31.14
CA GLY A 187 16.50 -32.06 32.35
C GLY A 187 16.59 -30.54 32.49
N LEU A 188 16.86 -29.84 31.38
CA LEU A 188 16.87 -28.37 31.33
C LEU A 188 15.47 -27.78 31.58
N ALA A 189 14.41 -28.42 31.06
CA ALA A 189 13.03 -28.01 31.33
C ALA A 189 12.65 -28.19 32.81
N VAL A 190 13.15 -29.25 33.46
CA VAL A 190 12.98 -29.45 34.91
C VAL A 190 13.68 -28.36 35.71
N TRP A 191 14.88 -27.91 35.31
CA TRP A 191 15.52 -26.75 35.94
C TRP A 191 14.73 -25.46 35.77
N GLN A 192 14.13 -25.24 34.58
CA GLN A 192 13.26 -24.09 34.36
C GLN A 192 12.01 -24.15 35.26
N PHE A 193 11.41 -25.34 35.41
CA PHE A 193 10.28 -25.54 36.31
C PHE A 193 10.66 -25.32 37.78
N ALA A 194 11.82 -25.83 38.22
CA ALA A 194 12.32 -25.62 39.57
C ALA A 194 12.54 -24.13 39.87
N ALA A 195 13.08 -23.37 38.91
CA ALA A 195 13.24 -21.93 39.01
C ALA A 195 11.88 -21.20 39.14
N TRP A 196 10.86 -21.60 38.39
CA TRP A 196 9.51 -21.05 38.53
C TRP A 196 8.86 -21.41 39.89
N ALA A 197 9.05 -22.65 40.35
CA ALA A 197 8.50 -23.15 41.60
C ALA A 197 8.98 -22.37 42.85
N THR A 198 10.13 -21.69 42.77
CA THR A 198 10.65 -20.80 43.84
C THR A 198 9.73 -19.65 44.20
N TYR A 199 8.69 -19.38 43.40
CA TYR A 199 7.66 -18.38 43.69
C TYR A 199 6.26 -18.83 43.29
N GLY A 200 6.11 -19.58 42.20
CA GLY A 200 4.81 -20.00 41.67
C GLY A 200 4.06 -21.05 42.50
N LEU A 201 4.70 -21.63 43.52
CA LEU A 201 4.09 -22.63 44.41
C LEU A 201 4.23 -22.19 45.87
N ASP A 202 3.11 -22.02 46.56
CA ASP A 202 3.04 -21.40 47.89
C ASP A 202 3.97 -22.06 48.94
N LYS A 203 4.07 -23.39 48.97
CA LYS A 203 4.93 -24.11 49.94
C LYS A 203 6.36 -24.36 49.43
N MET A 204 6.68 -23.94 48.21
CA MET A 204 8.04 -23.96 47.64
C MET A 204 8.62 -22.56 47.46
N ARG A 205 7.94 -21.53 47.97
CA ARG A 205 8.38 -20.15 47.85
C ARG A 205 9.71 -19.93 48.59
N VAL A 206 10.72 -19.55 47.83
CA VAL A 206 12.07 -19.15 48.29
C VAL A 206 12.33 -17.69 47.93
N CYS A 207 11.73 -17.19 46.85
CA CYS A 207 11.84 -15.80 46.44
C CYS A 207 10.73 -14.95 47.08
N ASP A 208 11.09 -13.79 47.59
CA ASP A 208 10.13 -12.87 48.22
C ASP A 208 9.34 -12.07 47.18
N SER A 209 9.93 -11.80 46.01
CA SER A 209 9.32 -10.98 44.95
C SER A 209 9.18 -11.73 43.61
N ALA A 210 8.13 -11.39 42.86
CA ALA A 210 7.91 -11.89 41.49
C ALA A 210 9.09 -11.54 40.55
N GLY A 211 9.67 -10.35 40.69
CA GLY A 211 10.83 -9.91 39.92
C GLY A 211 12.08 -10.77 40.18
N SER A 212 12.36 -11.12 41.45
CA SER A 212 13.47 -12.03 41.78
C SER A 212 13.27 -13.43 41.19
N ALA A 213 12.05 -13.96 41.17
CA ALA A 213 11.77 -15.26 40.60
C ALA A 213 11.89 -15.27 39.06
N ALA A 214 11.43 -14.20 38.39
CA ALA A 214 11.62 -14.01 36.96
C ALA A 214 13.11 -13.90 36.60
N LEU A 215 13.92 -13.23 37.44
CA LEU A 215 15.36 -13.14 37.27
C LEU A 215 16.05 -14.50 37.39
N VAL A 216 15.68 -15.33 38.38
CA VAL A 216 16.20 -16.71 38.52
C VAL A 216 15.87 -17.55 37.28
N GLN A 217 14.63 -17.48 36.79
CA GLN A 217 14.23 -18.16 35.55
C GLN A 217 15.01 -17.66 34.32
N PHE A 218 15.28 -16.35 34.24
CA PHE A 218 16.08 -15.78 33.17
C PHE A 218 17.55 -16.21 33.26
N LEU A 219 18.13 -16.31 34.46
CA LEU A 219 19.48 -16.85 34.67
C LEU A 219 19.58 -18.30 34.24
N VAL A 220 18.54 -19.13 34.49
CA VAL A 220 18.49 -20.49 33.97
C VAL A 220 18.49 -20.48 32.44
N ALA A 221 17.68 -19.63 31.79
CA ALA A 221 17.68 -19.49 30.33
C ALA A 221 19.05 -19.07 29.77
N VAL A 222 19.77 -18.15 30.44
CA VAL A 222 21.15 -17.76 30.09
C VAL A 222 22.13 -18.93 30.28
N GLY A 223 21.97 -19.72 31.35
CA GLY A 223 22.73 -20.94 31.56
C GLY A 223 22.52 -21.96 30.44
N VAL A 224 21.26 -22.15 29.99
CA VAL A 224 20.93 -22.98 28.82
C VAL A 224 21.57 -22.43 27.55
N ALA A 225 21.55 -21.12 27.34
CA ALA A 225 22.21 -20.47 26.21
C ALA A 225 23.73 -20.73 26.20
N PHE A 226 24.39 -20.69 27.37
CA PHE A 226 25.80 -21.02 27.51
C PHE A 226 26.08 -22.49 27.14
N VAL A 227 25.25 -23.42 27.62
CA VAL A 227 25.35 -24.84 27.25
C VAL A 227 25.13 -25.03 25.74
N ALA A 228 24.17 -24.32 25.15
CA ALA A 228 23.89 -24.38 23.73
C ALA A 228 25.11 -23.98 22.90
N LEU A 229 25.78 -22.88 23.26
CA LEU A 229 27.01 -22.43 22.63
C LEU A 229 28.17 -23.41 22.85
N ALA A 230 28.36 -23.91 24.07
CA ALA A 230 29.43 -24.84 24.40
C ALA A 230 29.29 -26.20 23.69
N LYS A 231 28.07 -26.63 23.40
CA LYS A 231 27.77 -27.91 22.72
C LYS A 231 27.46 -27.78 21.24
N GLY A 232 27.30 -26.55 20.73
CA GLY A 232 26.91 -26.31 19.35
C GLY A 232 25.51 -26.85 19.00
N SER A 233 24.58 -26.91 19.96
CA SER A 233 23.24 -27.48 19.74
C SER A 233 22.19 -26.42 19.43
N LYS A 234 21.60 -26.53 18.22
CA LYS A 234 20.47 -25.69 17.78
C LYS A 234 19.26 -25.85 18.70
N LEU A 235 18.96 -27.07 19.14
CA LEU A 235 17.80 -27.37 19.99
C LEU A 235 17.90 -26.68 21.36
N PHE A 236 19.08 -26.73 21.99
CA PHE A 236 19.30 -26.01 23.26
C PHE A 236 19.22 -24.48 23.08
N SER A 237 19.62 -23.95 21.91
CA SER A 237 19.47 -22.52 21.62
C SER A 237 17.99 -22.10 21.54
N GLN A 238 17.15 -22.92 20.90
CA GLN A 238 15.71 -22.65 20.78
C GLN A 238 15.03 -22.74 22.15
N LEU A 239 15.42 -23.72 22.98
CA LEU A 239 14.93 -23.85 24.35
C LEU A 239 15.34 -22.67 25.23
N ALA A 240 16.57 -22.16 25.11
CA ALA A 240 17.00 -21.00 25.87
C ALA A 240 16.11 -19.77 25.60
N VAL A 241 15.81 -19.50 24.32
CA VAL A 241 14.92 -18.39 23.92
C VAL A 241 13.49 -18.64 24.39
N LEU A 242 12.99 -19.86 24.27
CA LEU A 242 11.66 -20.24 24.74
C LEU A 242 11.53 -20.09 26.26
N PHE A 243 12.53 -20.53 27.02
CA PHE A 243 12.56 -20.39 28.48
C PHE A 243 12.62 -18.93 28.91
N ALA A 244 13.38 -18.09 28.20
CA ALA A 244 13.36 -16.66 28.44
C ALA A 244 11.96 -16.06 28.19
N ALA A 245 11.27 -16.45 27.11
CA ALA A 245 9.91 -15.99 26.84
C ALA A 245 8.90 -16.48 27.89
N VAL A 246 9.00 -17.74 28.30
CA VAL A 246 8.17 -18.34 29.36
C VAL A 246 8.42 -17.66 30.71
N ALA A 247 9.66 -17.29 31.02
CA ALA A 247 9.98 -16.54 32.23
C ALA A 247 9.27 -15.17 32.26
N VAL A 248 9.26 -14.46 31.13
CA VAL A 248 8.52 -13.20 30.99
C VAL A 248 7.02 -13.45 31.11
N TYR A 249 6.49 -14.50 30.49
CA TYR A 249 5.07 -14.86 30.62
C TYR A 249 4.64 -15.11 32.07
N PHE A 250 5.42 -15.87 32.83
CA PHE A 250 5.13 -16.09 34.24
C PHE A 250 5.32 -14.83 35.10
N SER A 251 6.23 -13.93 34.73
CA SER A 251 6.36 -12.61 35.34
C SER A 251 5.06 -11.79 35.21
N ILE A 252 4.34 -11.93 34.09
CA ILE A 252 3.01 -11.32 33.90
C ILE A 252 2.00 -11.91 34.89
N GLY A 253 1.91 -13.25 34.96
CA GLY A 253 0.94 -13.94 35.83
C GLY A 253 1.18 -13.76 37.33
N THR A 254 2.39 -13.40 37.73
CA THR A 254 2.79 -13.20 39.14
C THR A 254 2.69 -11.74 39.60
N GLY A 255 2.24 -10.82 38.73
CA GLY A 255 2.02 -9.42 39.07
C GLY A 255 3.27 -8.55 39.12
N ALA A 256 4.35 -8.92 38.42
CA ALA A 256 5.55 -8.09 38.35
C ALA A 256 5.29 -6.74 37.68
N ALA A 257 6.08 -5.72 38.06
CA ALA A 257 5.91 -4.36 37.53
C ALA A 257 6.02 -4.33 36.00
N ALA A 258 5.06 -3.66 35.33
CA ALA A 258 4.93 -3.65 33.87
C ALA A 258 6.22 -3.23 33.15
N GLY A 259 6.96 -2.25 33.67
CA GLY A 259 8.24 -1.82 33.10
C GLY A 259 9.33 -2.90 33.16
N GLN A 260 9.39 -3.68 34.24
CA GLN A 260 10.36 -4.78 34.38
C GLN A 260 10.02 -5.93 33.43
N THR A 261 8.73 -6.27 33.32
CA THR A 261 8.26 -7.32 32.42
C THR A 261 8.45 -6.94 30.94
N ALA A 262 8.24 -5.66 30.60
CA ALA A 262 8.53 -5.13 29.27
C ALA A 262 10.03 -5.18 28.93
N ALA A 263 10.90 -4.82 29.87
CA ALA A 263 12.35 -4.96 29.70
C ALA A 263 12.75 -6.45 29.51
N GLY A 264 12.09 -7.36 30.24
CA GLY A 264 12.23 -8.81 30.04
C GLY A 264 11.90 -9.25 28.61
N ALA A 265 10.83 -8.74 28.02
CA ALA A 265 10.49 -9.03 26.62
C ALA A 265 11.57 -8.53 25.64
N GLY A 266 12.22 -7.39 25.92
CA GLY A 266 13.38 -6.91 25.15
C GLY A 266 14.60 -7.83 25.29
N LEU A 267 14.83 -8.38 26.49
CA LEU A 267 15.91 -9.33 26.75
C LEU A 267 15.71 -10.67 26.01
N VAL A 268 14.48 -11.11 25.77
CA VAL A 268 14.18 -12.29 24.93
C VAL A 268 14.69 -12.08 23.51
N ALA A 269 14.45 -10.90 22.92
CA ALA A 269 14.97 -10.55 21.60
C ALA A 269 16.51 -10.51 21.60
N LEU A 270 17.12 -9.92 22.64
CA LEU A 270 18.57 -9.89 22.80
C LEU A 270 19.18 -11.29 22.87
N LEU A 271 18.61 -12.19 23.67
CA LEU A 271 19.09 -13.56 23.80
C LEU A 271 19.01 -14.31 22.46
N GLY A 272 17.90 -14.17 21.74
CA GLY A 272 17.72 -14.75 20.40
C GLY A 272 18.76 -14.26 19.40
N VAL A 273 19.08 -12.96 19.44
CA VAL A 273 20.14 -12.36 18.61
C VAL A 273 21.53 -12.87 18.98
N ILE A 274 21.85 -12.95 20.27
CA ILE A 274 23.15 -13.46 20.73
C ILE A 274 23.39 -14.86 20.16
N LEU A 275 22.38 -15.73 20.28
CA LEU A 275 22.43 -17.10 19.78
C LEU A 275 22.46 -17.17 18.25
N MET A 276 21.75 -16.28 17.56
CA MET A 276 21.82 -16.16 16.09
C MET A 276 23.23 -15.77 15.62
N VAL A 277 23.89 -14.84 16.31
CA VAL A 277 25.20 -14.29 15.90
C VAL A 277 26.35 -15.21 16.29
N ARG A 278 26.29 -15.84 17.48
CA ARG A 278 27.38 -16.70 18.01
C ARG A 278 27.22 -18.16 17.66
N GLY A 279 25.99 -18.65 17.57
CA GLY A 279 25.65 -20.05 17.28
C GLY A 279 25.33 -20.36 15.82
N PRO A 280 25.56 -19.41 14.90
CA PRO A 280 24.88 -19.32 13.60
C PRO A 280 23.45 -19.90 13.47
N TRP A 281 22.58 -19.78 14.48
CA TRP A 281 21.22 -20.34 14.42
C TRP A 281 20.16 -19.28 14.14
N GLY A 282 19.76 -19.11 12.87
CA GLY A 282 18.72 -18.14 12.48
C GLY A 282 17.37 -18.35 13.17
N SER A 283 17.00 -19.60 13.47
CA SER A 283 15.76 -19.92 14.18
C SER A 283 15.70 -19.32 15.60
N ALA A 284 16.84 -19.14 16.28
CA ALA A 284 16.89 -18.48 17.58
C ALA A 284 16.55 -16.98 17.48
N GLY A 285 17.00 -16.31 16.41
CA GLY A 285 16.65 -14.92 16.12
C GLY A 285 15.15 -14.75 15.81
N VAL A 286 14.58 -15.65 15.02
CA VAL A 286 13.13 -15.68 14.71
C VAL A 286 12.29 -15.92 15.96
N LEU A 287 12.67 -16.90 16.79
CA LEU A 287 12.01 -17.15 18.07
C LEU A 287 12.17 -15.98 19.04
N GLY A 288 13.31 -15.29 19.01
CA GLY A 288 13.55 -14.09 19.82
C GLY A 288 12.59 -12.95 19.44
N LEU A 289 12.40 -12.72 18.15
CA LEU A 289 11.41 -11.77 17.64
C LEU A 289 9.98 -12.17 18.07
N LEU A 290 9.55 -13.39 17.74
CA LEU A 290 8.20 -13.87 18.05
C LEU A 290 7.91 -13.87 19.55
N GLY A 291 8.85 -14.39 20.35
CA GLY A 291 8.74 -14.45 21.80
C GLY A 291 8.65 -13.07 22.43
N SER A 292 9.49 -12.12 21.98
CA SER A 292 9.44 -10.73 22.44
C SER A 292 8.09 -10.07 22.15
N GLN A 293 7.59 -10.17 20.91
CA GLN A 293 6.31 -9.55 20.54
C GLN A 293 5.12 -10.21 21.25
N ALA A 294 5.10 -11.54 21.35
CA ALA A 294 4.06 -12.26 22.07
C ALA A 294 4.01 -11.87 23.56
N CYS A 295 5.17 -11.75 24.21
CA CYS A 295 5.25 -11.31 25.60
C CYS A 295 4.70 -9.88 25.79
N LEU A 296 5.00 -8.95 24.87
CA LEU A 296 4.47 -7.59 24.93
C LEU A 296 2.94 -7.53 24.74
N LEU A 297 2.39 -8.35 23.84
CA LEU A 297 0.93 -8.45 23.65
C LEU A 297 0.23 -9.07 24.87
N LEU A 298 0.81 -10.11 25.45
CA LEU A 298 0.27 -10.74 26.66
C LEU A 298 0.34 -9.78 27.86
N LEU A 299 1.42 -9.00 27.96
CA LEU A 299 1.54 -7.97 28.99
C LEU A 299 0.50 -6.86 28.80
N TYR A 300 0.25 -6.43 27.56
CA TYR A 300 -0.83 -5.49 27.25
C TYR A 300 -2.20 -6.01 27.68
N ALA A 301 -2.52 -7.27 27.38
CA ALA A 301 -3.79 -7.89 27.77
C ALA A 301 -3.98 -8.00 29.30
N ALA A 302 -2.88 -8.08 30.04
CA ALA A 302 -2.89 -8.18 31.50
C ALA A 302 -2.95 -6.82 32.23
N MET A 303 -2.72 -5.69 31.54
CA MET A 303 -2.70 -4.37 32.17
C MET A 303 -4.11 -3.74 32.28
N PRO A 304 -4.41 -3.04 33.39
CA PRO A 304 -5.70 -2.35 33.56
C PRO A 304 -5.85 -1.18 32.57
N THR A 305 -7.02 -1.05 31.96
CA THR A 305 -7.26 -0.14 30.82
C THR A 305 -7.42 1.34 31.18
N LYS A 306 -7.67 1.70 32.45
CA LYS A 306 -8.02 3.08 32.84
C LYS A 306 -6.85 3.98 33.27
N ASP A 307 -5.71 3.43 33.72
CA ASP A 307 -4.60 4.23 34.27
C ASP A 307 -3.19 3.69 33.91
N ALA A 308 -3.08 2.75 32.95
CA ALA A 308 -1.79 2.12 32.64
C ALA A 308 -0.89 3.02 31.77
N HIS A 309 0.35 3.20 32.19
CA HIS A 309 1.40 3.80 31.37
C HIS A 309 1.98 2.77 30.39
N TYR A 310 1.61 2.88 29.10
CA TYR A 310 2.04 1.94 28.04
C TYR A 310 3.41 2.27 27.42
N LEU A 311 3.97 3.43 27.76
CA LEU A 311 5.24 3.94 27.26
C LEU A 311 6.44 2.96 27.47
N PRO A 312 6.58 2.23 28.60
CA PRO A 312 7.61 1.19 28.74
C PRO A 312 7.48 0.05 27.73
N LEU A 313 6.26 -0.35 27.35
CA LEU A 313 6.05 -1.40 26.35
C LEU A 313 6.40 -0.90 24.95
N GLN A 314 6.07 0.36 24.63
CA GLN A 314 6.44 0.99 23.36
C GLN A 314 7.97 1.05 23.21
N PHE A 315 8.69 1.43 24.27
CA PHE A 315 10.15 1.44 24.26
C PHE A 315 10.75 0.04 24.20
N ALA A 316 10.17 -0.95 24.88
CA ALA A 316 10.60 -2.33 24.76
C ALA A 316 10.41 -2.87 23.33
N ALA A 317 9.30 -2.52 22.67
CA ALA A 317 9.05 -2.85 21.26
C ALA A 317 10.13 -2.21 20.35
N LEU A 318 10.33 -0.90 20.44
CA LEU A 318 11.35 -0.20 19.64
C LEU A 318 12.77 -0.69 19.94
N GLY A 319 13.07 -0.99 21.20
CA GLY A 319 14.33 -1.58 21.63
C GLY A 319 14.54 -2.98 21.03
N SER A 320 13.50 -3.80 20.97
CA SER A 320 13.56 -5.12 20.33
C SER A 320 13.93 -5.03 18.84
N PHE A 321 13.38 -4.04 18.12
CA PHE A 321 13.79 -3.76 16.74
C PHE A 321 15.29 -3.41 16.65
N LEU A 322 15.76 -2.45 17.45
CA LEU A 322 17.17 -2.02 17.41
C LEU A 322 18.13 -3.18 17.66
N VAL A 323 17.80 -4.04 18.62
CA VAL A 323 18.58 -5.22 18.97
C VAL A 323 18.60 -6.24 17.83
N LEU A 324 17.46 -6.55 17.22
CA LEU A 324 17.35 -7.49 16.11
C LEU A 324 18.04 -6.98 14.84
N TRP A 325 17.87 -5.69 14.54
CA TRP A 325 18.50 -5.02 13.40
C TRP A 325 20.02 -4.93 13.54
N LEU A 326 20.53 -4.56 14.71
CA LEU A 326 21.97 -4.52 14.98
C LEU A 326 22.57 -5.94 15.02
N GLY A 327 21.82 -6.90 15.55
CA GLY A 327 22.17 -8.31 15.58
C GLY A 327 22.37 -8.91 14.21
N GLU A 328 21.41 -8.69 13.32
CA GLU A 328 21.46 -9.17 11.95
C GLU A 328 22.71 -8.68 11.20
N ARG A 329 23.18 -7.46 11.47
CA ARG A 329 24.40 -6.89 10.85
C ARG A 329 25.67 -7.64 11.21
N LEU A 330 25.67 -8.36 12.33
CA LEU A 330 26.82 -9.14 12.80
C LEU A 330 26.82 -10.57 12.27
N VAL A 331 25.78 -10.99 11.57
CA VAL A 331 25.70 -12.31 10.93
C VAL A 331 26.54 -12.29 9.65
N LYS A 332 27.58 -13.13 9.57
CA LYS A 332 28.51 -13.16 8.44
C LYS A 332 27.94 -13.90 7.22
N ASP A 333 27.26 -15.02 7.44
CA ASP A 333 26.79 -15.90 6.37
C ASP A 333 25.27 -15.76 6.14
N ASP A 334 24.87 -15.51 4.89
CA ASP A 334 23.45 -15.46 4.50
C ASP A 334 22.73 -16.78 4.75
N ALA A 335 23.47 -17.90 4.78
CA ALA A 335 22.96 -19.24 5.05
C ALA A 335 22.31 -19.36 6.45
N VAL A 336 22.73 -18.54 7.42
CA VAL A 336 22.17 -18.55 8.79
C VAL A 336 20.67 -18.24 8.77
N LEU A 337 20.23 -17.36 7.86
CA LEU A 337 18.83 -16.97 7.68
C LEU A 337 18.24 -17.53 6.39
N LEU A 338 18.76 -18.66 5.89
CA LEU A 338 18.24 -19.36 4.71
C LEU A 338 18.32 -18.52 3.41
N GLY A 339 19.31 -17.63 3.31
CA GLY A 339 19.62 -16.85 2.11
C GLY A 339 19.19 -15.38 2.15
N ALA A 340 19.58 -14.62 1.12
CA ALA A 340 19.45 -13.16 1.08
C ALA A 340 17.99 -12.66 1.18
N ASN A 341 17.04 -13.36 0.55
CA ASN A 341 15.62 -12.97 0.58
C ASN A 341 14.98 -13.18 1.95
N ALA A 342 15.30 -14.30 2.61
CA ALA A 342 14.80 -14.60 3.95
C ALA A 342 15.45 -13.70 5.01
N ARG A 343 16.72 -13.33 4.80
CA ARG A 343 17.42 -12.29 5.58
C ARG A 343 16.73 -10.92 5.46
N ALA A 344 16.39 -10.49 4.25
CA ALA A 344 15.64 -9.25 4.02
C ALA A 344 14.24 -9.30 4.67
N ALA A 345 13.53 -10.43 4.54
CA ALA A 345 12.22 -10.62 5.16
C ALA A 345 12.31 -10.56 6.69
N PHE A 346 13.33 -11.16 7.29
CA PHE A 346 13.59 -11.07 8.74
C PHE A 346 13.86 -9.64 9.18
N GLN A 347 14.70 -8.88 8.46
CA GLN A 347 14.95 -7.48 8.75
C GLN A 347 13.65 -6.65 8.71
N LEU A 348 12.84 -6.80 7.65
CA LEU A 348 11.57 -6.09 7.54
C LEU A 348 10.57 -6.51 8.63
N ALA A 349 10.47 -7.80 8.94
CA ALA A 349 9.63 -8.29 10.02
C ALA A 349 10.08 -7.76 11.39
N SER A 350 11.39 -7.68 11.62
CA SER A 350 11.96 -7.13 12.85
C SER A 350 11.69 -5.64 13.02
N PHE A 351 11.43 -4.91 11.93
CA PHE A 351 11.01 -3.50 11.97
C PHE A 351 9.49 -3.35 12.12
N PHE A 352 8.72 -3.97 11.23
CA PHE A 352 7.26 -3.75 11.18
C PHE A 352 6.52 -4.34 12.37
N ALA A 353 6.92 -5.51 12.87
CA ALA A 353 6.21 -6.11 14.01
C ALA A 353 6.31 -5.23 15.28
N PRO A 354 7.52 -4.78 15.69
CA PRO A 354 7.60 -3.89 16.84
C PRO A 354 7.08 -2.47 16.57
N ALA A 355 7.19 -1.95 15.34
CA ALA A 355 6.64 -0.64 14.98
C ALA A 355 5.10 -0.62 15.07
N CYS A 356 4.42 -1.61 14.49
CA CYS A 356 2.97 -1.74 14.57
C CYS A 356 2.50 -1.96 16.02
N LEU A 357 3.24 -2.77 16.79
CA LEU A 357 2.93 -3.01 18.19
C LEU A 357 3.11 -1.74 19.03
N ALA A 358 4.20 -0.97 18.85
CA ALA A 358 4.40 0.30 19.53
C ALA A 358 3.27 1.30 19.22
N LEU A 359 2.86 1.39 17.95
CA LEU A 359 1.75 2.25 17.52
C LEU A 359 0.40 1.80 18.13
N PHE A 360 0.13 0.50 18.16
CA PHE A 360 -1.08 -0.07 18.75
C PHE A 360 -1.18 0.23 20.25
N LEU A 361 -0.04 0.23 20.95
CA LEU A 361 0.05 0.53 22.38
C LEU A 361 -0.05 2.03 22.70
N ALA A 362 -0.11 2.92 21.71
CA ALA A 362 -0.31 4.36 21.93
C ALA A 362 -1.80 4.66 22.19
N THR A 363 -2.21 4.44 23.43
CA THR A 363 -3.60 4.63 23.90
C THR A 363 -3.85 5.98 24.56
N GLY A 364 -2.82 6.78 24.88
CA GLY A 364 -2.94 8.08 25.56
C GLY A 364 -3.43 9.25 24.70
N GLY A 365 -4.22 8.98 23.66
CA GLY A 365 -4.80 9.97 22.76
C GLY A 365 -3.99 10.23 21.48
N GLU A 366 -4.43 11.21 20.70
CA GLU A 366 -3.89 11.51 19.37
C GLU A 366 -2.42 12.00 19.41
N ASN A 367 -2.06 12.78 20.43
CA ASN A 367 -0.69 13.28 20.62
C ASN A 367 0.33 12.14 20.89
N ASP A 368 -0.05 11.14 21.69
CA ASP A 368 0.81 10.00 21.98
C ASP A 368 1.00 9.13 20.73
N ARG A 369 -0.06 8.95 19.95
CA ARG A 369 0.01 8.24 18.67
C ARG A 369 0.91 8.98 17.68
N ALA A 370 0.77 10.31 17.61
CA ALA A 370 1.59 11.16 16.76
C ALA A 370 3.08 11.07 17.12
N THR A 371 3.42 11.22 18.40
CA THR A 371 4.82 11.16 18.86
C THR A 371 5.45 9.81 18.59
N VAL A 372 4.73 8.71 18.85
CA VAL A 372 5.20 7.35 18.56
C VAL A 372 5.39 7.13 17.06
N SER A 373 4.46 7.59 16.23
CA SER A 373 4.58 7.49 14.76
C SER A 373 5.79 8.25 14.23
N LEU A 374 6.01 9.48 14.71
CA LEU A 374 7.16 10.29 14.31
C LEU A 374 8.48 9.68 14.80
N LEU A 375 8.50 9.05 15.98
CA LEU A 375 9.65 8.31 16.48
C LEU A 375 9.95 7.08 15.62
N ILE A 376 8.93 6.29 15.28
CA ILE A 376 9.07 5.16 14.34
C ILE A 376 9.60 5.66 13.00
N ALA A 377 9.08 6.76 12.48
CA ALA A 377 9.53 7.36 11.23
C ALA A 377 11.00 7.79 11.28
N ALA A 378 11.44 8.42 12.36
CA ALA A 378 12.83 8.80 12.57
C ALA A 378 13.74 7.56 12.54
N VAL A 379 13.37 6.52 13.30
CA VAL A 379 14.11 5.24 13.33
C VAL A 379 14.15 4.58 11.95
N ALA A 380 13.02 4.54 11.24
CA ALA A 380 12.92 3.99 9.89
C ALA A 380 13.79 4.76 8.88
N SER A 381 13.83 6.09 8.98
CA SER A 381 14.64 6.94 8.10
C SER A 381 16.13 6.70 8.28
N ILE A 382 16.59 6.60 9.54
CA ILE A 382 18.00 6.33 9.87
C ILE A 382 18.37 4.92 9.42
N ALA A 383 17.56 3.92 9.76
CA ALA A 383 17.80 2.54 9.36
C ALA A 383 17.80 2.38 7.83
N GLY A 384 16.83 2.99 7.14
CA GLY A 384 16.73 2.98 5.68
C GLY A 384 17.94 3.63 5.00
N TYR A 385 18.42 4.76 5.52
CA TYR A 385 19.64 5.42 5.00
C TYR A 385 20.88 4.54 5.20
N LEU A 386 21.02 3.92 6.37
CA LEU A 386 22.16 3.05 6.66
C LEU A 386 22.13 1.74 5.85
N GLU A 387 20.95 1.26 5.42
CA GLU A 387 20.82 0.07 4.56
C GLU A 387 20.99 0.37 3.06
N GLN A 388 21.08 1.65 2.66
CA GLN A 388 21.13 2.04 1.24
C GLN A 388 22.27 1.38 0.45
N ARG A 389 23.43 1.18 1.09
CA ARG A 389 24.61 0.56 0.46
C ARG A 389 24.61 -0.97 0.50
N ARG A 390 23.77 -1.57 1.36
CA ARG A 390 23.83 -3.00 1.68
C ARG A 390 22.66 -3.76 1.06
N ASN A 391 21.44 -3.29 1.25
CA ASN A 391 20.25 -3.89 0.68
C ASN A 391 19.28 -2.81 0.20
N ARG A 392 19.29 -2.56 -1.10
CA ARG A 392 18.47 -1.54 -1.74
C ARG A 392 16.98 -1.76 -1.51
N LEU A 393 16.50 -3.00 -1.51
CA LEU A 393 15.09 -3.30 -1.30
C LEU A 393 14.65 -2.94 0.13
N VAL A 394 15.42 -3.34 1.13
CA VAL A 394 15.12 -3.05 2.54
C VAL A 394 15.22 -1.54 2.81
N SER A 395 16.22 -0.88 2.23
CA SER A 395 16.34 0.59 2.27
C SER A 395 15.12 1.28 1.68
N GLU A 396 14.70 0.90 0.47
CA GLU A 396 13.51 1.49 -0.18
C GLU A 396 12.25 1.28 0.66
N VAL A 397 12.03 0.08 1.21
CA VAL A 397 10.86 -0.21 2.05
C VAL A 397 10.87 0.56 3.37
N LEU A 398 12.02 0.67 4.06
CA LEU A 398 12.13 1.41 5.32
C LEU A 398 11.96 2.92 5.11
N LEU A 399 12.52 3.48 4.03
CA LEU A 399 12.33 4.90 3.70
C LEU A 399 10.88 5.20 3.32
N LEU A 400 10.19 4.29 2.63
CA LEU A 400 8.76 4.42 2.36
C LEU A 400 7.90 4.29 3.62
N ALA A 401 8.26 3.36 4.52
CA ALA A 401 7.63 3.26 5.82
C ALA A 401 7.82 4.56 6.61
N ALA A 402 9.00 5.17 6.58
CA ALA A 402 9.26 6.46 7.20
C ALA A 402 8.30 7.54 6.68
N VAL A 403 8.11 7.65 5.36
CA VAL A 403 7.14 8.60 4.78
C VAL A 403 5.72 8.31 5.26
N GLY A 404 5.31 7.02 5.30
CA GLY A 404 4.00 6.62 5.81
C GLY A 404 3.78 6.99 7.28
N PHE A 405 4.76 6.72 8.14
CA PHE A 405 4.69 7.03 9.57
C PHE A 405 4.81 8.54 9.85
N VAL A 406 5.55 9.33 9.05
CA VAL A 406 5.48 10.80 9.11
C VAL A 406 4.08 11.27 8.75
N GLY A 407 3.50 10.74 7.67
CA GLY A 407 2.14 11.05 7.25
C GLY A 407 1.11 10.76 8.35
N ALA A 408 1.18 9.58 8.96
CA ALA A 408 0.30 9.19 10.07
C ALA A 408 0.50 10.07 11.31
N GLY A 409 1.75 10.37 11.67
CA GLY A 409 2.08 11.20 12.81
C GLY A 409 1.55 12.63 12.66
N LEU A 410 1.72 13.22 11.49
CA LEU A 410 1.17 14.54 11.18
C LEU A 410 -0.36 14.52 11.08
N ALA A 411 -0.95 13.44 10.56
CA ALA A 411 -2.41 13.31 10.44
C ALA A 411 -3.12 13.33 11.80
N TRP A 412 -2.51 12.78 12.85
CA TRP A 412 -3.05 12.85 14.21
C TRP A 412 -2.88 14.21 14.89
N LEU A 413 -1.97 15.06 14.41
CA LEU A 413 -1.79 16.42 14.95
C LEU A 413 -2.57 17.48 14.18
N ALA A 414 -2.99 17.15 12.96
CA ALA A 414 -3.65 18.09 12.06
C ALA A 414 -5.16 18.08 12.25
N ASP A 415 -5.78 19.19 11.86
CA ASP A 415 -7.23 19.26 11.71
C ASP A 415 -7.71 18.14 10.76
N PRO A 416 -8.74 17.35 11.13
CA PRO A 416 -9.31 16.29 10.29
C PRO A 416 -9.58 16.73 8.85
N HIS A 417 -10.02 17.97 8.63
CA HIS A 417 -10.31 18.53 7.31
C HIS A 417 -9.07 18.78 6.43
N LEU A 418 -7.87 18.70 7.00
CA LEU A 418 -6.58 18.88 6.31
C LEU A 418 -5.75 17.60 6.21
N VAL A 419 -6.21 16.48 6.80
CA VAL A 419 -5.49 15.20 6.78
C VAL A 419 -5.23 14.71 5.35
N TRP A 420 -6.17 14.92 4.43
CA TRP A 420 -6.00 14.58 3.02
C TRP A 420 -4.80 15.28 2.38
N LEU A 421 -4.47 16.51 2.79
CA LEU A 421 -3.38 17.30 2.24
C LEU A 421 -2.03 16.69 2.63
N ILE A 422 -1.90 16.22 3.86
CA ILE A 422 -0.70 15.54 4.36
C ILE A 422 -0.40 14.30 3.52
N TRP A 423 -1.42 13.47 3.31
CA TRP A 423 -1.30 12.27 2.48
C TRP A 423 -1.07 12.58 1.01
N ALA A 424 -1.69 13.64 0.48
CA ALA A 424 -1.47 14.09 -0.90
C ALA A 424 -0.02 14.56 -1.11
N VAL A 425 0.55 15.31 -0.16
CA VAL A 425 1.96 15.73 -0.20
C VAL A 425 2.90 14.53 -0.10
N ALA A 426 2.63 13.58 0.80
CA ALA A 426 3.40 12.34 0.92
C ALA A 426 3.37 11.51 -0.37
N ALA A 427 2.19 11.39 -0.98
CA ALA A 427 1.98 10.70 -2.24
C ALA A 427 2.66 11.42 -3.43
N ALA A 428 2.67 12.76 -3.45
CA ALA A 428 3.37 13.55 -4.47
C ALA A 428 4.89 13.44 -4.34
N ALA A 429 5.43 13.53 -3.12
CA ALA A 429 6.86 13.37 -2.87
C ALA A 429 7.34 11.97 -3.31
N THR A 430 6.59 10.93 -2.94
CA THR A 430 6.89 9.54 -3.37
C THR A 430 6.75 9.36 -4.88
N LEU A 431 5.82 10.05 -5.54
CA LEU A 431 5.71 10.03 -7.00
C LEU A 431 6.96 10.64 -7.67
N VAL A 432 7.44 11.79 -7.18
CA VAL A 432 8.65 12.45 -7.70
C VAL A 432 9.89 11.57 -7.49
N VAL A 433 9.99 10.91 -6.34
CA VAL A 433 11.08 9.97 -6.08
C VAL A 433 10.95 8.73 -6.99
N GLY A 434 9.75 8.15 -7.13
CA GLY A 434 9.51 6.96 -7.95
C GLY A 434 9.68 7.18 -9.46
N THR A 435 9.47 8.41 -9.95
CA THR A 435 9.77 8.80 -11.33
C THR A 435 11.29 8.92 -11.53
N ARG A 436 12.01 9.55 -10.61
CA ARG A 436 13.47 9.70 -10.68
C ARG A 436 14.23 8.38 -10.50
N THR A 437 13.82 7.53 -9.57
CA THR A 437 14.51 6.26 -9.26
C THR A 437 14.10 5.11 -10.16
N ARG A 438 12.99 5.26 -10.91
CA ARG A 438 12.34 4.20 -11.71
C ARG A 438 12.01 2.93 -10.91
N SER A 439 11.89 3.03 -9.58
CA SER A 439 11.49 1.90 -8.73
C SER A 439 9.97 1.69 -8.82
N GLU A 440 9.56 0.50 -9.26
CA GLU A 440 8.14 0.11 -9.30
C GLU A 440 7.53 0.07 -7.90
N LEU A 441 8.30 -0.31 -6.88
CA LEU A 441 7.82 -0.38 -5.50
C LEU A 441 7.45 1.02 -4.99
N VAL A 442 8.32 2.02 -5.21
CA VAL A 442 8.06 3.42 -4.83
C VAL A 442 6.87 3.99 -5.60
N ARG A 443 6.70 3.62 -6.87
CA ARG A 443 5.53 4.03 -7.68
C ARG A 443 4.22 3.46 -7.12
N TRP A 444 4.19 2.18 -6.75
CA TRP A 444 3.03 1.57 -6.10
C TRP A 444 2.74 2.16 -4.71
N ALA A 445 3.78 2.49 -3.95
CA ALA A 445 3.61 3.17 -2.67
C ALA A 445 2.96 4.55 -2.83
N SER A 446 3.35 5.31 -3.86
CA SER A 446 2.68 6.58 -4.19
C SER A 446 1.20 6.40 -4.52
N GLU A 447 0.81 5.33 -5.22
CA GLU A 447 -0.61 5.00 -5.47
C GLU A 447 -1.37 4.72 -4.18
N ALA A 448 -0.78 3.91 -3.29
CA ALA A 448 -1.39 3.57 -2.01
C ALA A 448 -1.59 4.83 -1.15
N LEU A 449 -0.60 5.71 -1.07
CA LEU A 449 -0.70 6.98 -0.34
C LEU A 449 -1.73 7.92 -0.99
N ALA A 450 -1.82 7.95 -2.32
CA ALA A 450 -2.85 8.74 -3.02
C ALA A 450 -4.27 8.18 -2.74
N ALA A 451 -4.42 6.87 -2.62
CA ALA A 451 -5.68 6.25 -2.21
C ALA A 451 -6.05 6.61 -0.76
N VAL A 452 -5.08 6.60 0.16
CA VAL A 452 -5.28 7.08 1.54
C VAL A 452 -5.67 8.56 1.56
N ALA A 453 -5.03 9.40 0.74
CA ALA A 453 -5.41 10.82 0.61
C ALA A 453 -6.84 10.99 0.10
N THR A 454 -7.22 10.20 -0.91
CA THR A 454 -8.58 10.19 -1.49
C THR A 454 -9.61 9.76 -0.43
N PHE A 455 -9.31 8.71 0.33
CA PHE A 455 -10.17 8.24 1.41
C PHE A 455 -10.33 9.30 2.51
N ALA A 456 -9.23 9.87 3.00
CA ALA A 456 -9.27 10.93 4.01
C ALA A 456 -10.05 12.16 3.53
N PHE A 457 -9.96 12.50 2.25
CA PHE A 457 -10.72 13.60 1.65
C PHE A 457 -12.23 13.34 1.67
N ILE A 458 -12.66 12.10 1.43
CA ILE A 458 -14.09 11.75 1.39
C ILE A 458 -14.66 11.60 2.79
N ASP A 459 -13.90 10.95 3.68
CA ASP A 459 -14.29 10.68 5.06
C ASP A 459 -14.43 11.98 5.87
N HIS A 460 -13.49 12.91 5.67
CA HIS A 460 -13.49 14.24 6.31
C HIS A 460 -13.37 15.34 5.25
N PRO A 461 -14.47 15.69 4.56
CA PRO A 461 -14.45 16.66 3.47
C PRO A 461 -14.01 18.04 3.95
N PRO A 462 -13.29 18.83 3.11
CA PRO A 462 -12.81 20.13 3.52
C PRO A 462 -13.96 21.09 3.87
N ALA A 463 -13.81 21.82 4.98
CA ALA A 463 -14.84 22.74 5.47
C ALA A 463 -15.12 23.94 4.52
N LYS A 464 -14.18 24.30 3.65
CA LYS A 464 -14.33 25.41 2.70
C LYS A 464 -14.36 24.90 1.25
N PRO A 465 -15.31 25.35 0.41
CA PRO A 465 -15.46 24.91 -0.97
C PRO A 465 -14.19 25.04 -1.83
N TRP A 466 -13.47 26.16 -1.68
CA TRP A 466 -12.23 26.40 -2.43
C TRP A 466 -11.11 25.43 -2.06
N ILE A 467 -11.09 24.92 -0.82
CA ILE A 467 -10.14 23.89 -0.39
C ILE A 467 -10.48 22.57 -1.07
N GLY A 468 -11.76 22.25 -1.24
CA GLY A 468 -12.20 21.09 -2.01
C GLY A 468 -11.77 21.15 -3.48
N LEU A 469 -11.92 22.31 -4.11
CA LEU A 469 -11.42 22.55 -5.46
C LEU A 469 -9.88 22.42 -5.53
N SER A 470 -9.16 22.91 -4.51
CA SER A 470 -7.71 22.75 -4.43
C SER A 470 -7.28 21.28 -4.28
N GLY A 471 -8.08 20.45 -3.60
CA GLY A 471 -7.84 19.01 -3.46
C GLY A 471 -8.02 18.25 -4.77
N ILE A 472 -9.07 18.56 -5.52
CA ILE A 472 -9.22 18.10 -6.92
C ILE A 472 -7.99 18.50 -7.72
N ALA A 473 -7.52 19.74 -7.52
CA ALA A 473 -6.39 20.24 -8.27
C ALA A 473 -5.09 19.47 -7.97
N ALA A 474 -4.80 19.22 -6.70
CA ALA A 474 -3.64 18.46 -6.27
C ALA A 474 -3.66 17.03 -6.81
N LEU A 475 -4.76 16.30 -6.61
CA LEU A 475 -4.89 14.91 -7.06
C LEU A 475 -4.89 14.79 -8.58
N GLY A 476 -5.55 15.72 -9.27
CA GLY A 476 -5.56 15.80 -10.73
C GLY A 476 -4.18 16.07 -11.31
N LEU A 477 -3.41 17.00 -10.72
CA LEU A 477 -2.03 17.29 -11.11
C LEU A 477 -1.14 16.06 -10.93
N MET A 478 -1.24 15.37 -9.79
CA MET A 478 -0.48 14.16 -9.52
C MET A 478 -0.76 13.07 -10.56
N LEU A 479 -2.02 12.86 -10.92
CA LEU A 479 -2.42 11.89 -11.94
C LEU A 479 -1.92 12.29 -13.34
N ALA A 480 -1.99 13.58 -13.68
CA ALA A 480 -1.49 14.13 -14.94
C ALA A 480 0.03 14.00 -15.09
N LEU A 481 0.77 14.14 -13.98
CA LEU A 481 2.23 14.07 -13.94
C LEU A 481 2.80 12.65 -14.03
N ARG A 482 1.95 11.60 -13.95
CA ARG A 482 2.40 10.21 -14.11
C ARG A 482 3.00 9.96 -15.50
N GLU A 483 3.99 9.07 -15.54
CA GLU A 483 4.66 8.64 -16.78
C GLU A 483 3.93 7.47 -17.48
N ASP A 484 3.00 6.81 -16.80
CA ASP A 484 2.40 5.52 -17.20
C ASP A 484 1.26 5.62 -18.25
N TRP A 485 1.08 6.78 -18.90
CA TRP A 485 -0.04 7.02 -19.82
C TRP A 485 0.12 6.34 -21.18
N GLU A 486 1.34 6.12 -21.65
CA GLU A 486 1.63 5.70 -23.03
C GLU A 486 2.00 4.21 -23.19
N ARG A 487 2.20 3.47 -22.08
CA ARG A 487 2.66 2.08 -22.13
C ARG A 487 1.52 1.07 -21.95
N PRO A 488 1.45 -0.02 -22.76
CA PRO A 488 0.31 -0.94 -22.80
C PRO A 488 0.32 -2.05 -21.72
N HIS A 489 1.18 -1.96 -20.70
CA HIS A 489 1.31 -3.03 -19.71
C HIS A 489 0.09 -3.09 -18.77
N PHE A 490 -0.48 -4.29 -18.54
CA PHE A 490 -1.70 -4.49 -17.73
C PHE A 490 -1.63 -3.82 -16.35
N ARG A 491 -0.49 -3.94 -15.64
CA ARG A 491 -0.27 -3.31 -14.33
C ARG A 491 -0.37 -1.78 -14.37
N GLN A 492 0.09 -1.14 -15.45
CA GLN A 492 0.01 0.31 -15.62
C GLN A 492 -1.40 0.76 -16.00
N LYS A 493 -2.11 -0.04 -16.81
CA LYS A 493 -3.53 0.18 -17.10
C LYS A 493 -4.37 0.11 -15.81
N PHE A 494 -4.12 -0.87 -14.95
CA PHE A 494 -4.80 -0.99 -13.65
C PHE A 494 -4.56 0.23 -12.76
N ARG A 495 -3.30 0.66 -12.58
CA ARG A 495 -2.96 1.86 -11.80
C ARG A 495 -3.66 3.12 -12.31
N ARG A 496 -3.77 3.27 -13.63
CA ARG A 496 -4.48 4.39 -14.27
C ARG A 496 -5.97 4.37 -13.97
N ILE A 497 -6.61 3.21 -14.05
CA ILE A 497 -8.04 3.04 -13.76
C ILE A 497 -8.31 3.37 -12.29
N VAL A 498 -7.52 2.83 -11.36
CA VAL A 498 -7.66 3.10 -9.93
C VAL A 498 -7.52 4.60 -9.63
N GLY A 499 -6.49 5.26 -10.19
CA GLY A 499 -6.29 6.70 -10.01
C GLY A 499 -7.42 7.55 -10.60
N LEU A 500 -7.96 7.19 -11.77
CA LEU A 500 -9.11 7.88 -12.37
C LEU A 500 -10.37 7.69 -11.55
N LEU A 501 -10.62 6.48 -11.02
CA LEU A 501 -11.78 6.21 -10.16
C LEU A 501 -11.69 7.01 -8.86
N GLY A 502 -10.54 7.02 -8.18
CA GLY A 502 -10.36 7.80 -6.95
C GLY A 502 -10.58 9.30 -7.18
N LEU A 503 -10.03 9.84 -8.28
CA LEU A 503 -10.23 11.24 -8.66
C LEU A 503 -11.69 11.55 -9.00
N ALA A 504 -12.39 10.65 -9.70
CA ALA A 504 -13.81 10.79 -9.99
C ALA A 504 -14.65 10.80 -8.70
N THR A 505 -14.35 9.93 -7.73
CA THR A 505 -15.04 9.91 -6.44
C THR A 505 -14.86 11.24 -5.68
N VAL A 506 -13.65 11.80 -5.67
CA VAL A 506 -13.38 13.10 -5.04
C VAL A 506 -14.13 14.23 -5.74
N VAL A 507 -14.11 14.25 -7.08
CA VAL A 507 -14.85 15.26 -7.87
C VAL A 507 -16.35 15.22 -7.56
N LEU A 508 -16.94 14.02 -7.50
CA LEU A 508 -18.35 13.84 -7.17
C LEU A 508 -18.65 14.25 -5.72
N ALA A 509 -17.78 13.92 -4.76
CA ALA A 509 -17.96 14.32 -3.36
C ALA A 509 -17.93 15.85 -3.19
N VAL A 510 -17.01 16.54 -3.86
CA VAL A 510 -16.98 18.01 -3.86
C VAL A 510 -18.21 18.57 -4.58
N GLN A 511 -18.62 17.99 -5.70
CA GLN A 511 -19.79 18.45 -6.44
C GLN A 511 -21.07 18.38 -5.61
N ASP A 512 -21.26 17.31 -4.82
CA ASP A 512 -22.43 17.14 -3.94
C ASP A 512 -22.47 18.18 -2.81
N SER A 513 -21.30 18.65 -2.37
CA SER A 513 -21.18 19.70 -1.35
C SER A 513 -21.46 21.12 -1.87
N LEU A 514 -21.50 21.30 -3.20
CA LEU A 514 -21.67 22.61 -3.82
C LEU A 514 -23.15 22.88 -4.15
N PRO A 515 -23.60 24.15 -4.06
CA PRO A 515 -24.92 24.51 -4.57
C PRO A 515 -24.99 24.22 -6.08
N LYS A 516 -26.20 23.97 -6.60
CA LYS A 516 -26.42 23.64 -8.02
C LYS A 516 -25.68 24.58 -8.97
N ALA A 517 -25.69 25.88 -8.65
CA ALA A 517 -25.02 26.97 -9.36
C ALA A 517 -23.52 26.74 -9.60
N ASP A 518 -22.85 26.01 -8.71
CA ASP A 518 -21.40 25.85 -8.65
C ASP A 518 -20.92 24.44 -9.02
N THR A 519 -21.84 23.55 -9.40
CA THR A 519 -21.54 22.14 -9.73
C THR A 519 -20.60 21.94 -10.92
N GLY A 520 -20.41 22.98 -11.76
CA GLY A 520 -19.45 22.96 -12.86
C GLY A 520 -17.98 23.20 -12.46
N TRP A 521 -17.72 23.81 -11.29
CA TRP A 521 -16.36 24.18 -10.86
C TRP A 521 -15.41 22.98 -10.69
N PRO A 522 -15.82 21.86 -10.05
CA PRO A 522 -14.98 20.67 -9.90
C PRO A 522 -14.41 20.16 -11.24
N TRP A 523 -15.26 20.13 -12.27
CA TRP A 523 -14.89 19.65 -13.60
C TRP A 523 -14.04 20.65 -14.38
N LEU A 524 -14.27 21.95 -14.19
CA LEU A 524 -13.47 23.01 -14.80
C LEU A 524 -12.02 22.98 -14.28
N VAL A 525 -11.83 22.81 -12.96
CA VAL A 525 -10.50 22.64 -12.36
C VAL A 525 -9.78 21.43 -12.95
N LEU A 526 -10.48 20.29 -13.05
CA LEU A 526 -9.95 19.07 -13.63
C LEU A 526 -9.53 19.25 -15.10
N LEU A 527 -10.34 19.95 -15.90
CA LEU A 527 -10.06 20.25 -17.31
C LEU A 527 -8.82 21.12 -17.48
N LEU A 528 -8.67 22.17 -16.67
CA LEU A 528 -7.49 23.03 -16.70
C LEU A 528 -6.20 22.24 -16.45
N LEU A 529 -6.23 21.31 -15.50
CA LEU A 529 -5.08 20.47 -15.18
C LEU A 529 -4.80 19.40 -16.23
N ALA A 530 -5.86 18.82 -16.79
CA ALA A 530 -5.73 17.90 -17.92
C ALA A 530 -5.12 18.58 -19.15
N ALA A 531 -5.33 19.89 -19.31
CA ALA A 531 -4.76 20.71 -20.37
C ALA A 531 -3.25 20.99 -20.18
N VAL A 532 -2.74 21.10 -18.94
CA VAL A 532 -1.31 21.41 -18.66
C VAL A 532 -0.34 20.43 -19.33
N ARG A 533 -0.68 19.14 -19.39
CA ARG A 533 0.16 18.09 -19.99
C ARG A 533 -0.53 17.33 -21.13
N PHE A 534 -1.69 17.83 -21.58
CA PHE A 534 -2.53 17.28 -22.63
C PHE A 534 -2.69 15.75 -22.55
N ARG A 535 -3.29 15.25 -21.45
CA ARG A 535 -3.52 13.80 -21.26
C ARG A 535 -4.90 13.41 -21.79
N PRO A 536 -5.02 12.73 -22.96
CA PRO A 536 -6.30 12.52 -23.63
C PRO A 536 -7.30 11.74 -22.77
N ALA A 537 -6.86 10.72 -22.04
CA ALA A 537 -7.76 9.94 -21.19
C ALA A 537 -8.26 10.69 -19.93
N LEU A 538 -7.48 11.66 -19.41
CA LEU A 538 -7.96 12.54 -18.35
C LEU A 538 -8.97 13.58 -18.90
N LEU A 539 -8.70 14.11 -20.09
CA LEU A 539 -9.63 14.99 -20.81
C LEU A 539 -10.95 14.28 -21.12
N TRP A 540 -10.91 13.00 -21.52
CA TRP A 540 -12.11 12.17 -21.75
C TRP A 540 -12.93 11.93 -20.49
N ALA A 541 -12.29 11.83 -19.33
CA ALA A 541 -13.00 11.69 -18.07
C ALA A 541 -13.65 13.02 -17.64
N ALA A 542 -12.97 14.15 -17.88
CA ALA A 542 -13.39 15.46 -17.38
C ALA A 542 -14.44 16.17 -18.27
N ALA A 543 -14.29 16.08 -19.60
CA ALA A 543 -15.08 16.88 -20.54
C ALA A 543 -16.59 16.57 -20.50
N PRO A 544 -17.05 15.30 -20.46
CA PRO A 544 -18.47 15.01 -20.36
C PRO A 544 -19.10 15.53 -19.06
N GLY A 545 -18.38 15.39 -17.94
CA GLY A 545 -18.82 15.89 -16.64
C GLY A 545 -18.96 17.41 -16.63
N TYR A 546 -17.97 18.14 -17.17
CA TYR A 546 -18.04 19.59 -17.33
C TYR A 546 -19.21 20.03 -18.20
N ILE A 547 -19.37 19.44 -19.39
CA ILE A 547 -20.44 19.81 -20.33
C ILE A 547 -21.80 19.55 -19.68
N LEU A 548 -22.02 18.37 -19.09
CA LEU A 548 -23.31 18.03 -18.50
C LEU A 548 -23.65 18.93 -17.32
N THR A 549 -22.72 19.14 -16.38
CA THR A 549 -22.98 19.97 -15.19
C THR A 549 -23.20 21.43 -15.57
N ALA A 550 -22.39 21.98 -16.47
CA ALA A 550 -22.57 23.36 -16.92
C ALA A 550 -23.86 23.53 -17.73
N PHE A 551 -24.30 22.53 -18.52
CA PHE A 551 -25.62 22.54 -19.18
C PHE A 551 -26.77 22.58 -18.16
N LEU A 552 -26.69 21.78 -17.09
CA LEU A 552 -27.70 21.77 -16.03
C LEU A 552 -27.80 23.14 -15.35
N VAL A 553 -26.67 23.81 -15.10
CA VAL A 553 -26.66 25.17 -14.53
C VAL A 553 -27.25 26.19 -15.49
N VAL A 554 -26.87 26.14 -16.77
CA VAL A 554 -27.34 27.10 -17.78
C VAL A 554 -28.86 27.05 -17.92
N PHE A 555 -29.46 25.86 -17.96
CA PHE A 555 -30.90 25.69 -18.18
C PHE A 555 -31.76 25.61 -16.91
N ASP A 556 -31.17 25.72 -15.71
CA ASP A 556 -31.91 25.76 -14.46
C ASP A 556 -32.60 27.13 -14.29
N LEU A 557 -33.93 27.13 -14.38
CA LEU A 557 -34.78 28.32 -14.30
C LEU A 557 -34.74 29.01 -12.93
N THR A 558 -34.22 28.35 -11.89
CA THR A 558 -34.09 28.90 -10.54
C THR A 558 -32.79 29.70 -10.34
N GLN A 559 -31.87 29.64 -11.30
CA GLN A 559 -30.56 30.28 -11.19
C GLN A 559 -30.58 31.77 -11.54
N SER A 560 -29.57 32.48 -11.02
CA SER A 560 -29.31 33.86 -11.44
C SER A 560 -28.94 33.90 -12.92
N LYS A 561 -29.61 34.77 -13.68
CA LYS A 561 -29.34 34.98 -15.11
C LYS A 561 -27.88 35.35 -15.37
N SER A 562 -27.24 36.09 -14.47
CA SER A 562 -25.81 36.43 -14.55
C SER A 562 -24.91 35.19 -14.47
N TRP A 563 -25.32 34.18 -13.71
CA TRP A 563 -24.59 32.91 -13.60
C TRP A 563 -24.77 32.05 -14.85
N SER A 564 -25.97 32.01 -15.43
CA SER A 564 -26.22 31.34 -16.71
C SER A 564 -25.42 31.97 -17.86
N ILE A 565 -25.24 33.31 -17.86
CA ILE A 565 -24.35 34.02 -18.82
C ILE A 565 -22.89 33.58 -18.61
N LEU A 566 -22.41 33.57 -17.38
CA LEU A 566 -21.03 33.19 -17.06
C LEU A 566 -20.73 31.75 -17.50
N TRP A 567 -21.60 30.79 -17.18
CA TRP A 567 -21.40 29.39 -17.54
C TRP A 567 -21.52 29.13 -19.03
N SER A 568 -22.53 29.70 -19.70
CA SER A 568 -22.66 29.55 -21.17
C SER A 568 -21.48 30.17 -21.92
N GLY A 569 -21.00 31.36 -21.50
CA GLY A 569 -19.79 31.98 -22.03
C GLY A 569 -18.53 31.15 -21.77
N SER A 570 -18.40 30.56 -20.56
CA SER A 570 -17.26 29.72 -20.19
C SER A 570 -17.20 28.43 -21.02
N ILE A 571 -18.34 27.76 -21.26
CA ILE A 571 -18.42 26.58 -22.14
C ILE A 571 -17.98 26.97 -23.55
N MET A 572 -18.46 28.09 -24.09
CA MET A 572 -18.10 28.54 -25.43
C MET A 572 -16.60 28.80 -25.57
N LEU A 573 -16.00 29.51 -24.61
CA LEU A 573 -14.58 29.83 -24.60
C LEU A 573 -13.72 28.56 -24.46
N ILE A 574 -14.02 27.71 -23.46
CA ILE A 574 -13.24 26.50 -23.17
C ILE A 574 -13.33 25.50 -24.33
N ASN A 575 -14.54 25.30 -24.88
CA ASN A 575 -14.70 24.40 -26.04
C ASN A 575 -14.02 24.94 -27.29
N ALA A 576 -14.02 26.26 -27.52
CA ALA A 576 -13.30 26.85 -28.66
C ALA A 576 -11.79 26.64 -28.55
N VAL A 577 -11.21 26.83 -27.35
CA VAL A 577 -9.79 26.54 -27.09
C VAL A 577 -9.49 25.04 -27.23
N ALA A 578 -10.36 24.17 -26.72
CA ALA A 578 -10.21 22.72 -26.85
C ALA A 578 -10.28 22.26 -28.30
N LEU A 579 -11.24 22.78 -29.09
CA LEU A 579 -11.35 22.51 -30.52
C LEU A 579 -10.09 22.94 -31.25
N TRP A 580 -9.56 24.14 -30.96
CA TRP A 580 -8.31 24.62 -31.55
C TRP A 580 -7.13 23.69 -31.22
N ARG A 581 -7.00 23.25 -29.98
CA ARG A 581 -5.95 22.30 -29.55
C ARG A 581 -6.08 20.90 -30.17
N LEU A 582 -7.29 20.50 -30.59
CA LEU A 582 -7.56 19.20 -31.22
C LEU A 582 -7.32 19.19 -32.73
N ILE A 583 -7.01 20.35 -33.34
CA ILE A 583 -6.68 20.45 -34.77
C ILE A 583 -5.38 19.69 -35.04
N GLY A 584 -5.37 18.86 -36.09
CA GLY A 584 -4.20 18.08 -36.50
C GLY A 584 -3.94 16.80 -35.70
N LEU A 585 -4.67 16.53 -34.61
CA LEU A 585 -4.55 15.27 -33.89
C LEU A 585 -5.32 14.15 -34.61
N GLU A 586 -4.61 13.07 -34.90
CA GLU A 586 -5.13 11.86 -35.55
C GLU A 586 -5.58 10.84 -34.49
N GLY A 587 -6.76 10.23 -34.71
CA GLY A 587 -7.34 9.24 -33.82
C GLY A 587 -8.87 9.31 -33.81
N THR A 588 -9.53 8.15 -33.71
CA THR A 588 -11.00 8.06 -33.64
C THR A 588 -11.56 8.84 -32.47
N GLY A 589 -10.87 8.82 -31.31
CA GLY A 589 -11.23 9.64 -30.16
C GLY A 589 -11.18 11.14 -30.46
N ALA A 590 -10.05 11.67 -30.93
CA ALA A 590 -9.92 13.10 -31.22
C ALA A 590 -11.01 13.59 -32.20
N LYS A 591 -11.32 12.79 -33.22
CA LYS A 591 -12.44 13.07 -34.15
C LYS A 591 -13.78 13.17 -33.44
N VAL A 592 -14.16 12.17 -32.63
CA VAL A 592 -15.44 12.19 -31.89
C VAL A 592 -15.52 13.40 -30.96
N LEU A 593 -14.43 13.72 -30.25
CA LEU A 593 -14.40 14.86 -29.32
C LEU A 593 -14.61 16.20 -30.04
N ARG A 594 -14.03 16.38 -31.24
CA ARG A 594 -14.27 17.58 -32.06
C ARG A 594 -15.76 17.74 -32.42
N HIS A 595 -16.42 16.65 -32.79
CA HIS A 595 -17.85 16.67 -33.12
C HIS A 595 -18.73 16.99 -31.90
N VAL A 596 -18.44 16.38 -30.74
CA VAL A 596 -19.21 16.61 -29.50
C VAL A 596 -19.02 18.04 -28.99
N LEU A 597 -17.78 18.56 -28.97
CA LEU A 597 -17.50 19.94 -28.55
C LEU A 597 -18.12 20.95 -29.51
N ALA A 598 -18.08 20.68 -30.82
CA ALA A 598 -18.73 21.50 -31.84
C ALA A 598 -20.25 21.61 -31.60
N PHE A 599 -20.91 20.48 -31.38
CA PHE A 599 -22.34 20.43 -31.07
C PHE A 599 -22.67 21.17 -29.77
N ALA A 600 -21.95 20.87 -28.67
CA ALA A 600 -22.20 21.48 -27.36
C ALA A 600 -21.99 23.01 -27.38
N THR A 601 -20.96 23.48 -28.09
CA THR A 601 -20.70 24.92 -28.25
C THR A 601 -21.84 25.62 -28.96
N ALA A 602 -22.36 25.02 -30.04
CA ALA A 602 -23.45 25.60 -30.81
C ALA A 602 -24.78 25.65 -30.04
N VAL A 603 -25.05 24.65 -29.19
CA VAL A 603 -26.22 24.67 -28.29
C VAL A 603 -26.15 25.85 -27.31
N MET A 604 -24.95 26.15 -26.79
CA MET A 604 -24.75 27.21 -25.79
C MET A 604 -24.79 28.64 -26.36
N VAL A 605 -24.48 28.83 -27.64
CA VAL A 605 -24.49 30.17 -28.30
C VAL A 605 -25.83 30.87 -28.16
N PHE A 606 -26.94 30.15 -28.39
CA PHE A 606 -28.28 30.73 -28.32
C PHE A 606 -28.74 30.92 -26.88
N ALA A 607 -28.40 30.00 -25.98
CA ALA A 607 -28.65 30.15 -24.55
C ALA A 607 -27.93 31.39 -23.97
N PHE A 608 -26.65 31.59 -24.32
CA PHE A 608 -25.87 32.76 -23.91
C PHE A 608 -26.57 34.07 -24.33
N PHE A 609 -26.89 34.22 -25.61
CA PHE A 609 -27.56 35.43 -26.08
C PHE A 609 -28.95 35.60 -25.51
N HIS A 610 -29.67 34.53 -25.20
CA HIS A 610 -30.94 34.62 -24.50
C HIS A 610 -30.81 35.32 -23.16
N TYR A 611 -29.88 34.87 -22.31
CA TYR A 611 -29.67 35.49 -21.01
C TYR A 611 -29.09 36.90 -21.11
N VAL A 612 -28.22 37.17 -22.09
CA VAL A 612 -27.73 38.53 -22.37
C VAL A 612 -28.86 39.45 -22.82
N ALA A 613 -29.72 38.99 -23.73
CA ALA A 613 -30.88 39.75 -24.17
C ALA A 613 -31.82 40.03 -23.00
N ASP A 614 -32.06 39.03 -22.15
CA ASP A 614 -32.84 39.19 -20.93
C ASP A 614 -32.30 40.32 -20.06
N LEU A 615 -30.97 40.43 -19.90
CA LEU A 615 -30.31 41.52 -19.17
C LEU A 615 -30.43 42.87 -19.89
N CYS A 616 -30.27 42.90 -21.22
CA CYS A 616 -30.33 44.14 -22.01
C CYS A 616 -31.75 44.71 -22.16
N PHE A 617 -32.77 43.85 -22.14
CA PHE A 617 -34.18 44.23 -22.32
C PHE A 617 -34.96 44.34 -20.98
N LEU A 618 -34.25 44.31 -19.82
CA LEU A 618 -34.77 44.38 -18.44
C LEU A 618 -35.73 45.55 -18.11
N GLN A 619 -35.90 46.55 -18.98
CA GLN A 619 -36.60 47.80 -18.66
C GLN A 619 -38.00 48.00 -19.29
N ARG A 620 -38.55 47.07 -20.09
CA ARG A 620 -39.78 47.35 -20.86
C ARG A 620 -40.92 46.32 -20.82
N SER A 621 -40.77 45.21 -20.12
CA SER A 621 -41.82 44.16 -20.11
C SER A 621 -42.00 43.53 -18.73
N PRO A 622 -43.24 43.16 -18.35
CA PRO A 622 -43.52 42.56 -17.05
C PRO A 622 -42.67 41.31 -16.82
N PRO A 623 -42.27 41.02 -15.56
CA PRO A 623 -41.41 39.89 -15.23
C PRO A 623 -42.04 38.59 -15.72
N GLY A 624 -41.39 37.93 -16.68
CA GLY A 624 -41.79 36.62 -17.20
C GLY A 624 -42.33 36.58 -18.64
N ARG A 625 -42.38 37.70 -19.38
CA ARG A 625 -42.73 37.67 -20.82
C ARG A 625 -41.57 38.15 -21.71
N PRO A 626 -40.96 37.28 -22.53
CA PRO A 626 -39.97 37.71 -23.51
C PRO A 626 -40.63 38.53 -24.63
N SER A 627 -40.07 39.68 -25.00
CA SER A 627 -40.59 40.51 -26.08
C SER A 627 -40.18 40.01 -27.47
N ALA A 628 -40.94 40.37 -28.51
CA ALA A 628 -40.60 40.06 -29.90
C ALA A 628 -39.20 40.58 -30.31
N ALA A 629 -38.80 41.73 -29.79
CA ALA A 629 -37.48 42.32 -30.03
C ALA A 629 -36.35 41.48 -29.38
N MET A 630 -36.59 40.98 -28.17
CA MET A 630 -35.66 40.07 -27.49
C MET A 630 -35.49 38.77 -28.29
N ALA A 631 -36.58 38.15 -28.75
CA ALA A 631 -36.53 36.93 -29.56
C ALA A 631 -35.75 37.16 -30.88
N ALA A 632 -36.05 38.24 -31.60
CA ALA A 632 -35.34 38.60 -32.83
C ALA A 632 -33.84 38.86 -32.60
N PHE A 633 -33.48 39.55 -31.51
CA PHE A 633 -32.10 39.83 -31.14
C PHE A 633 -31.31 38.56 -30.80
N THR A 634 -31.90 37.64 -30.02
CA THR A 634 -31.24 36.36 -29.70
C THR A 634 -30.95 35.53 -30.94
N TRP A 635 -31.89 35.53 -31.88
CA TRP A 635 -31.81 34.75 -33.11
C TRP A 635 -30.72 35.25 -34.07
N ILE A 636 -30.71 36.55 -34.38
CA ILE A 636 -29.70 37.14 -35.27
C ILE A 636 -28.30 37.08 -34.64
N SER A 637 -28.18 37.42 -33.35
CA SER A 637 -26.89 37.46 -32.67
C SER A 637 -26.28 36.06 -32.52
N GLY A 638 -27.12 35.06 -32.21
CA GLY A 638 -26.70 33.66 -32.19
C GLY A 638 -26.22 33.17 -33.55
N GLY A 639 -26.96 33.47 -34.63
CA GLY A 639 -26.58 33.11 -36.00
C GLY A 639 -25.26 33.77 -36.45
N LEU A 640 -25.10 35.06 -36.20
CA LEU A 640 -23.88 35.80 -36.54
C LEU A 640 -22.66 35.30 -35.77
N LEU A 641 -22.80 35.04 -34.46
CA LEU A 641 -21.70 34.51 -33.65
C LEU A 641 -21.31 33.09 -34.09
N LEU A 642 -22.26 32.26 -34.48
CA LEU A 642 -21.97 30.93 -35.03
C LEU A 642 -21.12 31.01 -36.30
N VAL A 643 -21.44 31.94 -37.21
CA VAL A 643 -20.66 32.19 -38.43
C VAL A 643 -19.28 32.74 -38.09
N ALA A 644 -19.18 33.69 -37.15
CA ALA A 644 -17.91 34.25 -36.69
C ALA A 644 -17.02 33.17 -36.05
N LEU A 645 -17.56 32.32 -35.18
CA LEU A 645 -16.83 31.27 -34.50
C LEU A 645 -16.34 30.17 -35.46
N THR A 646 -17.20 29.70 -36.37
CA THR A 646 -16.83 28.70 -37.37
C THR A 646 -15.85 29.24 -38.42
N SER A 647 -15.92 30.53 -38.77
CA SER A 647 -14.92 31.16 -39.63
C SER A 647 -13.57 31.35 -38.93
N LEU A 648 -13.56 31.73 -37.65
CA LEU A 648 -12.35 31.83 -36.84
C LEU A 648 -11.66 30.47 -36.70
N LEU A 649 -12.39 29.41 -36.34
CA LEU A 649 -11.83 28.06 -36.22
C LEU A 649 -11.26 27.53 -37.55
N ARG A 650 -11.90 27.84 -38.68
CA ARG A 650 -11.36 27.53 -40.02
C ARG A 650 -10.07 28.28 -40.31
N ARG A 651 -9.98 29.57 -39.96
CA ARG A 651 -8.73 30.35 -40.08
C ARG A 651 -7.61 29.78 -39.22
N LEU A 652 -7.95 29.18 -38.07
CA LEU A 652 -7.03 28.49 -37.18
C LEU A 652 -6.65 27.06 -37.64
N GLY A 653 -7.19 26.58 -38.78
CA GLY A 653 -6.81 25.31 -39.39
C GLY A 653 -7.80 24.15 -39.20
N ALA A 654 -9.00 24.38 -38.66
CA ALA A 654 -10.00 23.33 -38.50
C ALA A 654 -10.55 22.85 -39.86
N VAL A 655 -10.64 21.52 -40.05
CA VAL A 655 -11.24 20.94 -41.25
C VAL A 655 -12.76 21.19 -41.23
N PRO A 656 -13.38 21.63 -42.35
CA PRO A 656 -14.80 21.95 -42.37
C PRO A 656 -15.72 20.82 -41.88
N THR A 657 -15.35 19.57 -42.11
CA THR A 657 -16.13 18.39 -41.71
C THR A 657 -16.12 18.13 -40.20
N ASP A 658 -15.09 18.58 -39.47
CA ASP A 658 -15.03 18.46 -38.00
C ASP A 658 -16.03 19.42 -37.31
N LEU A 659 -16.51 20.43 -38.03
CA LEU A 659 -17.46 21.44 -37.55
C LEU A 659 -18.90 21.18 -38.04
N SER A 660 -19.18 20.03 -38.64
CA SER A 660 -20.48 19.78 -39.29
C SER A 660 -21.67 19.76 -38.34
N LEU A 661 -21.44 19.46 -37.05
CA LEU A 661 -22.49 19.43 -36.03
C LEU A 661 -22.82 20.82 -35.44
N PHE A 662 -22.12 21.90 -35.83
CA PHE A 662 -22.45 23.25 -35.35
C PHE A 662 -23.89 23.67 -35.71
N ALA A 663 -24.31 23.43 -36.96
CA ALA A 663 -25.66 23.78 -37.38
C ALA A 663 -26.73 22.94 -36.66
N ALA A 664 -26.48 21.64 -36.48
CA ALA A 664 -27.35 20.74 -35.74
C ALA A 664 -27.49 21.15 -34.26
N GLY A 665 -26.37 21.47 -33.60
CA GLY A 665 -26.37 21.91 -32.21
C GLY A 665 -27.06 23.25 -32.02
N ALA A 666 -26.87 24.20 -32.94
CA ALA A 666 -27.57 25.48 -32.90
C ALA A 666 -29.09 25.32 -32.97
N PHE A 667 -29.58 24.49 -33.90
CA PHE A 667 -31.00 24.18 -34.01
C PHE A 667 -31.53 23.47 -32.77
N PHE A 668 -30.79 22.50 -32.24
CA PHE A 668 -31.18 21.80 -31.02
C PHE A 668 -31.26 22.74 -29.80
N GLY A 669 -30.28 23.64 -29.64
CA GLY A 669 -30.28 24.63 -28.55
C GLY A 669 -31.46 25.57 -28.60
N GLN A 670 -31.84 26.00 -29.81
CA GLN A 670 -33.06 26.79 -30.02
C GLN A 670 -34.32 26.02 -29.62
N VAL A 671 -34.46 24.76 -30.04
CA VAL A 671 -35.61 23.92 -29.70
C VAL A 671 -35.70 23.70 -28.19
N LEU A 672 -34.57 23.45 -27.53
CA LEU A 672 -34.52 23.27 -26.08
C LEU A 672 -34.97 24.55 -25.33
N GLN A 673 -34.48 25.70 -25.75
CA GLN A 673 -34.88 27.00 -25.20
C GLN A 673 -36.37 27.28 -25.44
N ALA A 674 -36.87 26.93 -26.62
CA ALA A 674 -38.28 27.01 -26.99
C ALA A 674 -39.16 26.20 -26.01
N PHE A 675 -38.79 24.96 -25.72
CA PHE A 675 -39.53 24.12 -24.77
C PHE A 675 -39.49 24.66 -23.33
N MET A 676 -38.35 25.19 -22.88
CA MET A 676 -38.16 25.61 -21.48
C MET A 676 -38.85 26.94 -21.13
N ILE A 677 -38.98 27.87 -22.09
CA ILE A 677 -39.35 29.28 -21.81
C ILE A 677 -40.81 29.59 -22.21
N LYS A 678 -41.58 28.59 -22.70
CA LYS A 678 -42.96 28.74 -23.20
C LYS A 678 -43.11 30.02 -24.03
N LEU A 679 -42.66 29.99 -25.29
CA LEU A 679 -42.46 31.17 -26.16
C LEU A 679 -43.72 32.01 -26.45
N GLN A 680 -44.15 32.80 -25.48
CA GLN A 680 -45.21 33.78 -25.69
C GLN A 680 -44.74 34.92 -26.61
N GLY A 681 -43.46 35.33 -26.53
CA GLY A 681 -42.88 36.40 -27.38
C GLY A 681 -42.75 36.08 -28.87
N VAL A 682 -42.79 34.81 -29.25
CA VAL A 682 -42.76 34.39 -30.66
C VAL A 682 -44.10 34.62 -31.35
N ARG A 683 -45.20 34.65 -30.60
CA ARG A 683 -46.52 35.02 -31.13
C ARG A 683 -46.69 36.52 -31.36
N GLU A 684 -45.79 37.34 -30.81
CA GLU A 684 -45.79 38.81 -30.92
C GLU A 684 -44.84 39.31 -32.02
N LEU A 685 -44.23 38.41 -32.80
CA LEU A 685 -43.33 38.76 -33.90
C LEU A 685 -44.08 39.48 -35.02
N GLY A 686 -43.69 40.73 -35.29
CA GLY A 686 -44.22 41.55 -36.37
C GLY A 686 -43.32 41.58 -37.61
N LEU A 687 -43.79 42.27 -38.64
CA LEU A 687 -43.06 42.51 -39.91
C LEU A 687 -41.69 43.16 -39.70
N VAL A 688 -41.53 44.01 -38.67
CA VAL A 688 -40.28 44.71 -38.36
C VAL A 688 -39.18 43.73 -37.91
N GLN A 689 -39.55 42.64 -37.24
CA GLN A 689 -38.62 41.63 -36.72
C GLN A 689 -38.28 40.53 -37.75
N THR A 690 -39.09 40.37 -38.80
CA THR A 690 -38.90 39.39 -39.87
C THR A 690 -37.51 39.41 -40.54
N PRO A 691 -36.91 40.55 -40.93
CA PRO A 691 -35.58 40.54 -41.56
C PRO A 691 -34.48 40.00 -40.64
N PHE A 692 -34.57 40.25 -39.32
CA PHE A 692 -33.63 39.73 -38.34
C PHE A 692 -33.76 38.20 -38.20
N ILE A 693 -34.99 37.67 -38.29
CA ILE A 693 -35.26 36.23 -38.28
C ILE A 693 -34.71 35.56 -39.55
N LEU A 694 -34.96 36.14 -40.71
CA LEU A 694 -34.46 35.60 -41.98
C LEU A 694 -32.94 35.65 -42.07
N LEU A 695 -32.29 36.70 -41.54
CA LEU A 695 -30.83 36.77 -41.51
C LEU A 695 -30.21 35.71 -40.60
N GLY A 696 -30.79 35.47 -39.42
CA GLY A 696 -30.33 34.38 -38.53
C GLY A 696 -30.50 33.00 -39.16
N LEU A 697 -31.62 32.76 -39.88
CA LEU A 697 -31.85 31.54 -40.63
C LEU A 697 -30.84 31.36 -41.77
N ALA A 698 -30.55 32.42 -42.53
CA ALA A 698 -29.54 32.41 -43.58
C ALA A 698 -28.15 32.07 -43.02
N CYS A 699 -27.79 32.60 -41.84
CA CYS A 699 -26.54 32.25 -41.16
C CYS A 699 -26.46 30.75 -40.81
N LEU A 700 -27.54 30.15 -40.31
CA LEU A 700 -27.59 28.72 -39.98
C LEU A 700 -27.49 27.83 -41.22
N LEU A 701 -28.23 28.16 -42.28
CA LEU A 701 -28.19 27.45 -43.56
C LEU A 701 -26.81 27.56 -44.21
N TYR A 702 -26.17 28.73 -44.12
CA TYR A 702 -24.79 28.94 -44.57
C TYR A 702 -23.79 28.04 -43.83
N VAL A 703 -23.88 27.99 -42.49
CA VAL A 703 -23.03 27.09 -41.68
C VAL A 703 -23.29 25.63 -42.03
N LEU A 704 -24.56 25.22 -42.19
CA LEU A 704 -24.94 23.86 -42.56
C LEU A 704 -24.38 23.47 -43.94
N ALA A 705 -24.55 24.33 -44.95
CA ALA A 705 -24.12 24.05 -46.32
C ALA A 705 -22.60 23.88 -46.44
N ILE A 706 -21.83 24.77 -45.80
CA ILE A 706 -20.37 24.75 -45.91
C ILE A 706 -19.75 23.55 -45.20
N HIS A 707 -20.17 23.27 -43.98
CA HIS A 707 -19.49 22.28 -43.13
C HIS A 707 -19.93 20.83 -43.41
N THR A 708 -20.99 20.64 -44.22
CA THR A 708 -21.46 19.32 -44.66
C THR A 708 -21.11 19.00 -46.12
N ARG A 709 -20.59 19.96 -46.90
CA ARG A 709 -20.31 19.79 -48.34
C ARG A 709 -19.36 18.63 -48.64
N GLY A 710 -18.38 18.39 -47.77
CA GLY A 710 -17.36 17.34 -47.92
C GLY A 710 -17.74 15.96 -47.34
N GLN A 711 -18.97 15.77 -46.83
CA GLN A 711 -19.37 14.54 -46.13
C GLN A 711 -20.14 13.52 -47.00
N GLY A 712 -20.18 13.72 -48.33
CA GLY A 712 -20.87 12.82 -49.25
C GLY A 712 -22.36 12.64 -48.92
N GLY A 713 -22.86 11.40 -48.97
CA GLY A 713 -24.27 11.09 -48.73
C GLY A 713 -24.79 11.49 -47.34
N TRP A 714 -23.93 11.39 -46.31
CA TRP A 714 -24.29 11.82 -44.95
C TRP A 714 -24.48 13.34 -44.86
N GLY A 715 -23.62 14.10 -45.54
CA GLY A 715 -23.77 15.55 -45.64
C GLY A 715 -25.06 15.97 -46.35
N THR A 716 -25.45 15.24 -47.40
CA THR A 716 -26.72 15.48 -48.10
C THR A 716 -27.91 15.19 -47.19
N PHE A 717 -27.89 14.10 -46.43
CA PHE A 717 -28.93 13.79 -45.43
C PHE A 717 -29.01 14.87 -44.34
N GLN A 718 -27.88 15.35 -43.83
CA GLN A 718 -27.86 16.43 -42.83
C GLN A 718 -28.46 17.73 -43.40
N ARG A 719 -28.12 18.11 -44.64
CA ARG A 719 -28.69 19.30 -45.29
C ARG A 719 -30.18 19.17 -45.52
N SER A 720 -30.66 18.02 -46.00
CA SER A 720 -32.08 17.82 -46.27
C SER A 720 -32.90 17.75 -44.97
N ALA A 721 -32.47 16.95 -43.99
CA ALA A 721 -33.19 16.77 -42.74
C ALA A 721 -33.14 18.03 -41.87
N LEU A 722 -31.95 18.57 -41.58
CA LEU A 722 -31.80 19.75 -40.72
C LEU A 722 -32.25 21.03 -41.44
N GLY A 723 -31.98 21.15 -42.74
CA GLY A 723 -32.47 22.29 -43.53
C GLY A 723 -33.99 22.33 -43.56
N SER A 724 -34.65 21.20 -43.80
CA SER A 724 -36.12 21.12 -43.74
C SER A 724 -36.65 21.43 -42.34
N ALA A 725 -36.01 20.91 -41.28
CA ALA A 725 -36.42 21.16 -39.90
C ALA A 725 -36.23 22.63 -39.48
N MET A 726 -35.12 23.28 -39.85
CA MET A 726 -34.85 24.71 -39.60
C MET A 726 -35.83 25.61 -40.35
N LEU A 727 -36.09 25.29 -41.62
CA LEU A 727 -37.07 26.00 -42.44
C LEU A 727 -38.47 25.86 -41.86
N PHE A 728 -38.94 24.62 -41.64
CA PHE A 728 -40.25 24.33 -41.07
C PHE A 728 -40.41 24.96 -39.69
N GLY A 729 -39.41 24.84 -38.81
CA GLY A 729 -39.42 25.47 -37.49
C GLY A 729 -39.52 27.00 -37.55
N SER A 730 -38.66 27.68 -38.33
CA SER A 730 -38.69 29.16 -38.43
C SER A 730 -40.00 29.70 -39.02
N THR A 731 -40.54 29.05 -40.04
CA THR A 731 -41.78 29.46 -40.71
C THR A 731 -43.06 29.07 -39.98
N PHE A 732 -43.22 27.82 -39.54
CA PHE A 732 -44.47 27.36 -38.88
C PHE A 732 -44.54 27.74 -37.41
N PHE A 733 -43.40 27.95 -36.75
CA PHE A 733 -43.39 28.29 -35.33
C PHE A 733 -43.18 29.78 -35.09
N MET A 734 -42.27 30.43 -35.83
CA MET A 734 -41.93 31.83 -35.58
C MET A 734 -42.68 32.85 -36.43
N LEU A 735 -43.11 32.48 -37.64
CA LEU A 735 -43.73 33.41 -38.59
C LEU A 735 -45.16 33.05 -38.98
N ALA A 736 -45.72 31.95 -38.46
CA ALA A 736 -47.04 31.44 -38.86
C ALA A 736 -48.21 32.40 -38.62
N HIS A 737 -48.04 33.39 -37.74
CA HIS A 737 -49.08 34.35 -37.38
C HIS A 737 -49.07 35.57 -38.33
N LEU A 738 -48.07 35.68 -39.21
CA LEU A 738 -47.96 36.77 -40.19
C LEU A 738 -48.65 36.38 -41.51
N PRO A 739 -49.50 37.25 -42.08
CA PRO A 739 -50.15 36.99 -43.36
C PRO A 739 -49.08 36.87 -44.48
N GLY A 740 -49.11 35.77 -45.23
CA GLY A 740 -48.19 35.50 -46.35
C GLY A 740 -46.93 34.67 -46.02
N ALA A 741 -46.68 34.34 -44.75
CA ALA A 741 -45.50 33.56 -44.34
C ALA A 741 -45.42 32.15 -44.99
N GLY A 742 -46.58 31.56 -45.33
CA GLY A 742 -46.66 30.28 -46.05
C GLY A 742 -46.14 30.33 -47.49
N VAL A 743 -46.11 31.51 -48.13
CA VAL A 743 -45.59 31.66 -49.51
C VAL A 743 -44.07 31.84 -49.49
N SER A 744 -43.53 32.56 -48.50
CA SER A 744 -42.08 32.62 -48.27
C SER A 744 -41.47 31.27 -47.90
N LEU A 745 -42.22 30.38 -47.23
CA LEU A 745 -41.84 28.98 -46.97
C LEU A 745 -41.51 28.24 -48.28
N PHE A 746 -42.35 28.39 -49.30
CA PHE A 746 -42.21 27.65 -50.57
C PHE A 746 -40.94 28.07 -51.32
N TRP A 747 -40.66 29.37 -51.35
CA TRP A 747 -39.44 29.91 -51.99
C TRP A 747 -38.18 29.62 -51.19
N ALA A 748 -38.23 29.67 -49.86
CA ALA A 748 -37.11 29.30 -49.00
C ALA A 748 -36.79 27.79 -49.10
N LEU A 749 -37.80 26.91 -49.10
CA LEU A 749 -37.62 25.47 -49.33
C LEU A 749 -37.01 25.19 -50.71
N ALA A 750 -37.52 25.85 -51.76
CA ALA A 750 -37.01 25.71 -53.11
C ALA A 750 -35.54 26.13 -53.21
N SER A 751 -35.12 27.18 -52.49
CA SER A 751 -33.73 27.66 -52.46
C SER A 751 -32.75 26.79 -51.66
N VAL A 752 -33.23 25.96 -50.74
CA VAL A 752 -32.40 25.05 -49.91
C VAL A 752 -32.30 23.66 -50.53
N LEU A 753 -33.30 23.27 -51.33
CA LEU A 753 -33.31 22.03 -52.11
C LEU A 753 -32.58 22.16 -53.46
N THR A 754 -32.20 23.38 -53.84
CA THR A 754 -31.32 23.70 -54.97
C THR A 754 -29.91 24.03 -54.47
#